data_AF-A0A1Y2AXL9-F1
#
_entry.id   AF-A0A1Y2AXL9-F1
#
_cell.length_a   1.000
_cell.length_b   1.000
_cell.length_c   1.000
_cell.angle_alpha   90.00
_cell.angle_beta   90.00
_cell.angle_gamma   90.00
#
_symmetry.space_group_name_H-M   'P 1'
#
loop_
_entity.id
_entity.type
_entity.pdbx_description
1 polymer ?
#
loop_
_entity_poly.entity_id
_entity_poly.type
_entity_poly.pdbx_seq_one_letter_code
_entity_poly.pdbx_strand_id
1 'polypeptide(L)'
;MPSSEVNKLINMAQISVEQVQSGYGKNPDFKYEDAKIVAKWNGNEKTYEKVSFKTGGMYARSNDKVGFNVKLDKKFLGRKNIRLRPDANDKSHLRSKICSDIANRLGLPSIQATYARVYMNNEYWGLYVLMDAIKPSWVKQTFEPSEKEITTLYQCKAGGFNFRPSSAYQCVNANDDYQHMSVFKKFVDDVSACKTVQQVEKILDVDVFLKYLAMEWLIGSFDHLLINGHNINFYKRESDGKWIIIYYDYDNTFGNGLSTNPWNNKGANQDGSGGVNQWGQNTRGNDPVKYSFADWEMNLPIVKVLVHNNKSKFKSIVRNVLVSAFNPDLLNPHIHELKHFLKPYVQEDSTPGKNGKLPGRINKKGKARNYTVKDFENNVESSLKTWISTKFDVACKNYGFNKQEILNESAKYVPKGYDYPANHKKPKQETTTTTTTTTTVKKTTTTTTTTTTTVKPKTTTTTTTTTTVKPKTTTTTTTTTSVKPKTTTTTTTTTTVKPKTTTTVKQKTNTTKTTTTTVKPKTSKTKKTTTTTSVKPKTTTTVKQKTNTTKTTTTMVKPKTSTTKKTTTTTTTTSEILPTPDQCTSITKGYYPCGGLNYPDASPCCEEGFRCEYQNDFYYMCTPYDTNNETVIIKTKTVTVTKKSKTTTTKPKTTKANTTKTKTTTTIPKPKTTKTTASKTTSIIIPTPKICTSYTDGYYPCGGLNYPDASPCCEEGFQCEYVNEFYYRCALIIN
;
A
#
# COMPACT_ATOMS: atom_id res chain seq x y z
N MET A 1 -0.45 25.42 7.35
CA MET A 1 -1.57 25.67 8.30
C MET A 1 -1.24 26.88 9.17
N PRO A 2 -2.16 27.47 9.96
CA PRO A 2 -1.81 28.60 10.82
C PRO A 2 -0.63 28.28 11.75
N SER A 3 0.29 29.22 11.96
CA SER A 3 1.52 28.98 12.74
C SER A 3 1.24 28.61 14.20
N SER A 4 0.11 29.04 14.76
CA SER A 4 -0.41 28.58 16.06
C SER A 4 -0.65 27.07 16.10
N GLU A 5 -1.23 26.50 15.04
CA GLU A 5 -1.48 25.07 14.92
C GLU A 5 -0.18 24.28 14.63
N VAL A 6 0.80 24.88 13.94
CA VAL A 6 2.15 24.28 13.82
C VAL A 6 2.86 24.23 15.18
N ASN A 7 2.81 25.31 15.97
CA ASN A 7 3.37 25.34 17.31
C ASN A 7 2.68 24.32 18.25
N LYS A 8 1.36 24.19 18.13
CA LYS A 8 0.56 23.18 18.84
C LYS A 8 0.90 21.75 18.42
N LEU A 9 1.12 21.49 17.13
CA LEU A 9 1.66 20.22 16.64
C LEU A 9 3.03 19.92 17.26
N ILE A 10 3.97 20.87 17.25
CA ILE A 10 5.29 20.71 17.85
C ILE A 10 5.18 20.42 19.36
N ASN A 11 4.32 21.14 20.09
CA ASN A 11 4.10 20.92 21.52
C ASN A 11 3.47 19.54 21.81
N MET A 12 2.48 19.11 21.02
CA MET A 12 1.85 17.78 21.16
C MET A 12 2.76 16.64 20.71
N ALA A 13 3.76 16.91 19.86
CA ALA A 13 4.72 15.92 19.40
C ALA A 13 5.75 15.52 20.48
N GLN A 14 5.85 16.22 21.62
CA GLN A 14 6.84 15.94 22.67
C GLN A 14 6.50 14.67 23.48
N ILE A 15 6.75 13.50 22.89
CA ILE A 15 6.38 12.18 23.41
C ILE A 15 7.62 11.28 23.48
N SER A 16 7.95 10.76 24.66
CA SER A 16 9.04 9.77 24.83
C SER A 16 8.58 8.33 24.59
N VAL A 17 9.53 7.39 24.50
CA VAL A 17 9.24 5.96 24.28
C VAL A 17 8.47 5.37 25.47
N GLU A 18 8.87 5.75 26.69
CA GLU A 18 8.27 5.32 27.95
C GLU A 18 6.83 5.82 28.08
N GLN A 19 6.54 7.03 27.56
CA GLN A 19 5.18 7.58 27.49
C GLN A 19 4.28 6.80 26.52
N VAL A 20 4.82 6.19 25.46
CA VAL A 20 4.03 5.30 24.57
C VAL A 20 3.88 3.91 25.18
N GLN A 21 4.94 3.36 25.78
CA GLN A 21 4.91 2.04 26.43
C GLN A 21 3.92 1.99 27.61
N SER A 22 4.00 2.96 28.53
CA SER A 22 3.09 3.06 29.69
C SER A 22 1.67 3.53 29.32
N GLY A 23 1.54 4.37 28.29
CA GLY A 23 0.26 4.91 27.84
C GLY A 23 -0.52 4.01 26.86
N TYR A 24 0.16 3.08 26.17
CA TYR A 24 -0.36 2.20 25.11
C TYR A 24 -1.46 2.84 24.25
N GLY A 25 -1.11 3.93 23.56
CA GLY A 25 -2.01 4.66 22.64
C GLY A 25 -2.84 5.79 23.26
N LYS A 26 -2.85 5.97 24.59
CA LYS A 26 -3.58 7.08 25.26
C LYS A 26 -3.07 8.50 24.93
N ASN A 27 -1.89 8.63 24.33
CA ASN A 27 -1.34 9.93 23.94
C ASN A 27 -2.14 10.49 22.73
N PRO A 28 -2.84 11.63 22.86
CA PRO A 28 -3.75 12.13 21.82
C PRO A 28 -3.01 12.44 20.52
N ASP A 29 -3.69 12.26 19.38
CA ASP A 29 -3.18 12.77 18.09
C ASP A 29 -3.28 14.30 18.05
N PHE A 30 -2.28 14.98 17.50
CA PHE A 30 -2.53 16.31 16.93
C PHE A 30 -3.40 16.12 15.69
N LYS A 31 -4.44 16.94 15.54
CA LYS A 31 -5.38 16.88 14.41
C LYS A 31 -5.86 18.29 14.05
N TYR A 32 -5.91 18.60 12.76
CA TYR A 32 -6.41 19.86 12.21
C TYR A 32 -7.12 19.58 10.86
N GLU A 33 -8.37 20.05 10.71
CA GLU A 33 -9.28 19.62 9.61
C GLU A 33 -9.23 20.52 8.36
N ASP A 34 -8.82 21.79 8.51
CA ASP A 34 -8.78 22.79 7.45
C ASP A 34 -7.33 23.09 7.01
N ALA A 35 -6.52 22.04 6.83
CA ALA A 35 -5.17 22.21 6.28
C ALA A 35 -5.23 22.47 4.77
N LYS A 36 -4.45 23.47 4.32
CA LYS A 36 -4.08 23.65 2.91
C LYS A 36 -2.83 22.81 2.62
N ILE A 37 -2.88 22.01 1.56
CA ILE A 37 -1.71 21.29 1.01
C ILE A 37 -1.58 21.63 -0.47
N VAL A 38 -0.35 21.93 -0.90
CA VAL A 38 0.04 22.00 -2.31
C VAL A 38 0.88 20.77 -2.62
N ALA A 39 0.44 19.95 -3.56
CA ALA A 39 1.23 18.82 -4.07
C ALA A 39 1.87 19.22 -5.40
N LYS A 40 3.18 18.97 -5.55
CA LYS A 40 3.94 19.17 -6.80
C LYS A 40 4.55 17.84 -7.25
N TRP A 41 4.43 17.50 -8.53
CA TRP A 41 5.00 16.26 -9.10
C TRP A 41 5.11 16.39 -10.63
N ASN A 42 6.25 15.98 -11.21
CA ASN A 42 6.47 15.93 -12.67
C ASN A 42 6.02 17.23 -13.40
N GLY A 43 6.43 18.40 -12.90
CA GLY A 43 6.02 19.72 -13.41
C GLY A 43 4.58 20.17 -13.08
N ASN A 44 3.72 19.26 -12.59
CA ASN A 44 2.35 19.57 -12.19
C ASN A 44 2.29 20.14 -10.77
N GLU A 45 1.31 21.02 -10.52
CA GLU A 45 0.95 21.49 -9.18
C GLU A 45 -0.57 21.34 -8.95
N LYS A 46 -0.97 20.99 -7.73
CA LYS A 46 -2.39 20.97 -7.33
C LYS A 46 -2.61 21.23 -5.84
N THR A 47 -3.55 22.12 -5.56
CA THR A 47 -3.93 22.53 -4.21
C THR A 47 -5.17 21.79 -3.68
N TYR A 48 -5.13 21.47 -2.40
CA TYR A 48 -6.20 20.86 -1.61
C TYR A 48 -6.44 21.78 -0.40
N GLU A 49 -7.68 22.26 -0.21
CA GLU A 49 -7.96 23.40 0.70
C GLU A 49 -8.58 22.99 2.04
N LYS A 50 -9.19 21.81 2.11
CA LYS A 50 -9.85 21.26 3.31
C LYS A 50 -9.33 19.88 3.64
N VAL A 51 -8.09 19.81 4.08
CA VAL A 51 -7.38 18.56 4.35
C VAL A 51 -7.35 18.25 5.85
N SER A 52 -7.87 17.08 6.21
CA SER A 52 -7.68 16.47 7.53
C SER A 52 -6.23 16.03 7.67
N PHE A 53 -5.44 16.79 8.43
CA PHE A 53 -4.03 16.51 8.75
C PHE A 53 -3.92 16.06 10.21
N LYS A 54 -3.26 14.92 10.47
CA LYS A 54 -2.99 14.47 11.84
C LYS A 54 -1.66 13.72 11.98
N THR A 55 -1.20 13.54 13.22
CA THR A 55 -0.02 12.70 13.51
C THR A 55 -0.23 11.22 13.13
N GLY A 56 0.90 10.52 12.89
CA GLY A 56 0.94 9.17 12.36
C GLY A 56 1.61 8.15 13.28
N GLY A 57 0.98 6.97 13.39
CA GLY A 57 1.47 5.83 14.15
C GLY A 57 1.27 5.93 15.67
N MET A 58 1.58 4.84 16.38
CA MET A 58 1.59 4.80 17.85
C MET A 58 3.02 5.00 18.36
N TYR A 59 3.87 3.97 18.27
CA TYR A 59 5.29 4.05 18.61
C TYR A 59 6.11 4.92 17.66
N ALA A 60 5.67 5.12 16.41
CA ALA A 60 6.35 6.02 15.48
C ALA A 60 6.46 7.46 16.01
N ARG A 61 5.49 7.91 16.83
CA ARG A 61 5.45 9.25 17.42
C ARG A 61 6.50 9.50 18.51
N SER A 62 7.12 8.44 19.06
CA SER A 62 8.23 8.56 20.03
C SER A 62 9.62 8.52 19.39
N ASN A 63 9.73 8.83 18.10
CA ASN A 63 10.98 9.23 17.45
C ASN A 63 11.00 10.76 17.30
N ASP A 64 12.18 11.30 17.05
CA ASP A 64 12.40 12.73 16.78
C ASP A 64 11.63 13.25 15.56
N LYS A 65 11.66 12.50 14.46
CA LYS A 65 10.88 12.74 13.24
C LYS A 65 9.51 12.09 13.35
N VAL A 66 8.45 12.90 13.29
CA VAL A 66 7.07 12.44 13.42
C VAL A 66 6.42 12.29 12.05
N GLY A 67 5.69 11.19 11.85
CA GLY A 67 4.90 10.94 10.63
C GLY A 67 3.50 11.53 10.67
N PHE A 68 2.85 11.57 9.51
CA PHE A 68 1.53 12.20 9.35
C PHE A 68 0.56 11.31 8.56
N ASN A 69 -0.72 11.30 8.97
CA ASN A 69 -1.83 10.78 8.17
C ASN A 69 -2.60 11.96 7.58
N VAL A 70 -2.93 11.88 6.29
CA VAL A 70 -3.52 12.98 5.53
C VAL A 70 -4.74 12.47 4.75
N LYS A 71 -5.91 13.06 5.00
CA LYS A 71 -7.18 12.78 4.30
C LYS A 71 -7.60 14.03 3.54
N LEU A 72 -7.37 14.01 2.23
CA LEU A 72 -7.60 15.12 1.32
C LEU A 72 -9.11 15.37 1.10
N ASP A 73 -9.51 16.56 0.66
CA ASP A 73 -10.87 16.85 0.19
C ASP A 73 -11.19 16.09 -1.12
N LYS A 74 -10.24 16.15 -2.06
CA LYS A 74 -10.29 15.60 -3.43
C LYS A 74 -9.21 14.52 -3.60
N LYS A 75 -9.34 13.67 -4.62
CA LYS A 75 -8.34 12.64 -4.92
C LYS A 75 -7.03 13.24 -5.47
N PHE A 76 -5.89 12.77 -4.98
CA PHE A 76 -4.54 12.93 -5.56
C PHE A 76 -4.11 11.59 -6.16
N LEU A 77 -3.81 11.54 -7.46
CA LEU A 77 -3.49 10.30 -8.20
C LEU A 77 -4.47 9.14 -7.86
N GLY A 78 -5.77 9.46 -7.80
CA GLY A 78 -6.83 8.54 -7.41
C GLY A 78 -7.02 8.34 -5.89
N ARG A 79 -6.00 8.55 -5.06
CA ARG A 79 -6.00 8.33 -3.61
C ARG A 79 -6.61 9.50 -2.84
N LYS A 80 -7.38 9.22 -1.78
CA LYS A 80 -7.95 10.24 -0.87
C LYS A 80 -7.31 10.25 0.53
N ASN A 81 -6.80 9.11 0.97
CA ASN A 81 -6.04 8.95 2.21
C ASN A 81 -4.60 8.61 1.83
N ILE A 82 -3.64 9.37 2.33
CA ILE A 82 -2.20 9.17 2.14
C ILE A 82 -1.48 9.26 3.49
N ARG A 83 -0.31 8.63 3.59
CA ARG A 83 0.59 8.69 4.75
C ARG A 83 1.92 9.31 4.33
N LEU A 84 2.45 10.19 5.17
CA LEU A 84 3.83 10.66 5.10
C LEU A 84 4.59 9.99 6.25
N ARG A 85 5.40 8.98 5.93
CA ARG A 85 6.13 8.18 6.92
C ARG A 85 7.62 8.56 6.95
N PRO A 86 8.19 8.81 8.13
CA PRO A 86 9.63 9.05 8.25
C PRO A 86 10.43 7.74 8.26
N ASP A 87 9.76 6.59 8.50
CA ASP A 87 10.33 5.25 8.71
C ASP A 87 11.63 5.28 9.52
N ALA A 88 11.55 5.95 10.68
CA ALA A 88 12.70 6.40 11.47
C ALA A 88 13.54 5.27 12.13
N ASN A 89 13.25 4.00 11.83
CA ASN A 89 14.12 2.85 12.09
C ASN A 89 14.88 2.40 10.83
N ASP A 90 14.31 2.58 9.64
CA ASP A 90 14.88 2.12 8.38
C ASP A 90 16.00 3.05 7.90
N LYS A 91 17.23 2.72 8.30
CA LYS A 91 18.44 3.40 7.83
C LYS A 91 18.58 3.43 6.30
N SER A 92 18.01 2.48 5.55
CA SER A 92 18.12 2.51 4.08
C SER A 92 17.04 3.34 3.40
N HIS A 93 15.98 3.77 4.10
CA HIS A 93 14.80 4.42 3.52
C HIS A 93 14.11 3.66 2.36
N LEU A 94 14.52 2.42 2.05
CA LEU A 94 14.05 1.63 0.91
C LEU A 94 13.02 0.55 1.30
N ARG A 95 12.96 0.12 2.55
CA ARG A 95 12.24 -1.11 2.94
C ARG A 95 10.74 -1.03 2.63
N SER A 96 10.11 0.08 3.01
CA SER A 96 8.70 0.35 2.70
C SER A 96 8.41 0.45 1.19
N LYS A 97 9.37 0.93 0.38
CA LYS A 97 9.24 1.02 -1.08
C LYS A 97 9.39 -0.35 -1.73
N ILE A 98 10.50 -1.04 -1.48
CA ILE A 98 10.82 -2.35 -2.06
C ILE A 98 9.76 -3.39 -1.72
N CYS A 99 9.28 -3.49 -0.47
CA CYS A 99 8.19 -4.40 -0.13
C CYS A 99 6.87 -4.05 -0.84
N SER A 100 6.54 -2.76 -0.97
CA SER A 100 5.37 -2.35 -1.74
C SER A 100 5.51 -2.72 -3.21
N ASP A 101 6.67 -2.51 -3.80
CA ASP A 101 6.96 -2.84 -5.20
C ASP A 101 6.89 -4.35 -5.46
N ILE A 102 7.47 -5.18 -4.59
CA ILE A 102 7.39 -6.64 -4.63
C ILE A 102 5.91 -7.08 -4.64
N ALA A 103 5.10 -6.59 -3.71
CA ALA A 103 3.67 -6.95 -3.66
C ALA A 103 2.89 -6.47 -4.89
N ASN A 104 3.17 -5.26 -5.41
CA ASN A 104 2.53 -4.79 -6.65
C ASN A 104 2.97 -5.63 -7.87
N ARG A 105 4.25 -6.03 -7.94
CA ARG A 105 4.82 -6.83 -9.05
C ARG A 105 4.35 -8.28 -9.03
N LEU A 106 4.08 -8.84 -7.85
CA LEU A 106 3.43 -10.14 -7.66
C LEU A 106 1.97 -10.18 -8.13
N GLY A 107 1.38 -9.02 -8.46
CA GLY A 107 -0.05 -8.91 -8.68
C GLY A 107 -0.84 -9.19 -7.38
N LEU A 108 -0.46 -8.55 -6.28
CA LEU A 108 -1.22 -8.57 -5.02
C LEU A 108 -1.95 -7.25 -4.79
N PRO A 109 -3.13 -7.26 -4.13
CA PRO A 109 -3.88 -6.05 -3.77
C PRO A 109 -3.17 -5.26 -2.65
N SER A 110 -2.13 -4.50 -3.00
CA SER A 110 -1.20 -3.88 -2.05
C SER A 110 -1.27 -2.35 -2.01
N ILE A 111 -0.79 -1.77 -0.91
CA ILE A 111 -0.43 -0.35 -0.84
C ILE A 111 0.65 0.00 -1.88
N GLN A 112 0.71 1.29 -2.23
CA GLN A 112 1.73 1.86 -3.12
C GLN A 112 2.55 2.92 -2.38
N ALA A 113 3.83 3.00 -2.74
CA ALA A 113 4.82 3.85 -2.07
C ALA A 113 5.68 4.63 -3.09
N THR A 114 6.03 5.85 -2.71
CA THR A 114 7.01 6.73 -3.37
C THR A 114 7.61 7.66 -2.32
N TYR A 115 8.25 8.76 -2.71
CA TYR A 115 8.92 9.69 -1.81
C TYR A 115 8.38 11.11 -1.94
N ALA A 116 8.52 11.90 -0.88
CA ALA A 116 8.16 13.32 -0.86
C ALA A 116 9.13 14.13 0.00
N ARG A 117 9.60 15.26 -0.54
CA ARG A 117 10.16 16.37 0.25
C ARG A 117 8.99 17.11 0.88
N VAL A 118 8.89 17.11 2.21
CA VAL A 118 7.78 17.71 2.95
C VAL A 118 8.16 19.11 3.38
N TYR A 119 7.27 20.09 3.17
CA TYR A 119 7.43 21.46 3.64
C TYR A 119 6.24 21.85 4.52
N MET A 120 6.50 22.48 5.66
CA MET A 120 5.48 23.07 6.53
C MET A 120 5.63 24.59 6.51
N ASN A 121 4.65 25.30 5.96
CA ASN A 121 4.70 26.76 5.82
C ASN A 121 6.03 27.27 5.21
N ASN A 122 6.50 26.60 4.15
CA ASN A 122 7.77 26.83 3.43
C ASN A 122 9.07 26.43 4.16
N GLU A 123 9.03 26.00 5.43
CA GLU A 123 10.18 25.35 6.08
C GLU A 123 10.31 23.90 5.60
N TYR A 124 11.52 23.46 5.21
CA TYR A 124 11.76 22.06 4.86
C TYR A 124 11.71 21.18 6.10
N TRP A 125 10.80 20.21 6.11
CA TRP A 125 10.57 19.25 7.18
C TRP A 125 11.12 17.85 6.85
N GLY A 126 11.75 17.68 5.69
CA GLY A 126 12.54 16.50 5.40
C GLY A 126 11.98 15.56 4.34
N LEU A 127 12.73 14.49 4.09
CA LEU A 127 12.36 13.36 3.24
C LEU A 127 11.38 12.43 3.97
N TYR A 128 10.29 12.05 3.32
CA TYR A 128 9.32 11.07 3.80
C TYR A 128 8.98 10.05 2.72
N VAL A 129 8.69 8.82 3.11
CA VAL A 129 8.00 7.85 2.27
C VAL A 129 6.53 8.27 2.18
N LEU A 130 6.09 8.59 0.97
CA LEU A 130 4.70 8.90 0.65
C LEU A 130 4.00 7.60 0.24
N MET A 131 3.02 7.17 1.04
CA MET A 131 2.22 5.97 0.77
C MET A 131 0.73 6.30 0.65
N ASP A 132 -0.05 5.42 0.02
CA ASP A 132 -1.50 5.40 0.19
C ASP A 132 -1.92 4.73 1.51
N ALA A 133 -3.22 4.57 1.74
CA ALA A 133 -3.76 3.92 2.93
C ALA A 133 -5.00 3.07 2.62
N ILE A 134 -4.97 1.80 3.02
CA ILE A 134 -6.11 0.90 2.96
C ILE A 134 -7.24 1.44 3.85
N LYS A 135 -8.32 1.88 3.19
CA LYS A 135 -9.53 2.50 3.76
C LYS A 135 -10.69 2.29 2.76
N PRO A 136 -11.96 2.53 3.14
CA PRO A 136 -13.11 2.43 2.23
C PRO A 136 -12.94 3.16 0.88
N SER A 137 -12.25 4.30 0.85
CA SER A 137 -11.97 5.05 -0.39
C SER A 137 -10.98 4.37 -1.33
N TRP A 138 -10.10 3.53 -0.79
CA TRP A 138 -9.11 2.75 -1.54
C TRP A 138 -9.81 1.51 -2.11
N VAL A 139 -10.55 0.74 -1.29
CA VAL A 139 -11.37 -0.39 -1.75
C VAL A 139 -12.28 -0.02 -2.92
N LYS A 140 -12.95 1.13 -2.85
CA LYS A 140 -13.79 1.66 -3.95
C LYS A 140 -13.06 2.05 -5.23
N GLN A 141 -11.73 2.19 -5.21
CA GLN A 141 -10.91 2.38 -6.40
C GLN A 141 -10.28 1.06 -6.87
N THR A 142 -9.98 0.15 -5.95
CA THR A 142 -9.28 -1.11 -6.20
C THR A 142 -10.19 -2.21 -6.74
N PHE A 143 -11.44 -2.27 -6.27
CA PHE A 143 -12.38 -3.39 -6.52
C PHE A 143 -13.72 -2.97 -7.15
N GLU A 144 -13.95 -1.66 -7.29
CA GLU A 144 -15.19 -1.05 -7.82
C GLU A 144 -16.51 -1.74 -7.38
N PRO A 145 -16.71 -2.07 -6.08
CA PRO A 145 -17.94 -2.69 -5.59
C PRO A 145 -19.16 -1.79 -5.78
N SER A 146 -20.34 -2.40 -5.92
CA SER A 146 -21.62 -1.68 -5.94
C SER A 146 -22.01 -1.13 -4.56
N GLU A 147 -21.41 -1.66 -3.49
CA GLU A 147 -21.58 -1.19 -2.11
C GLU A 147 -21.32 0.33 -1.97
N LYS A 148 -22.41 1.07 -1.70
CA LYS A 148 -22.35 2.51 -1.39
C LYS A 148 -21.55 2.81 -0.13
N GLU A 149 -21.40 1.88 0.80
CA GLU A 149 -20.55 1.99 1.99
C GLU A 149 -19.82 0.68 2.22
N ILE A 150 -18.49 0.73 2.36
CA ILE A 150 -17.70 -0.49 2.60
C ILE A 150 -17.82 -0.84 4.07
N THR A 151 -18.52 -1.94 4.35
CA THR A 151 -18.73 -2.46 5.72
C THR A 151 -17.83 -3.64 6.04
N THR A 152 -17.23 -4.27 5.02
CA THR A 152 -16.51 -5.56 5.09
C THR A 152 -14.98 -5.44 5.11
N LEU A 153 -14.43 -4.23 5.31
CA LEU A 153 -12.99 -3.98 5.43
C LEU A 153 -12.58 -3.88 6.90
N TYR A 154 -11.67 -4.74 7.34
CA TYR A 154 -11.21 -4.85 8.73
C TYR A 154 -9.69 -4.69 8.81
N GLN A 155 -9.18 -4.08 9.88
CA GLN A 155 -7.76 -3.79 10.10
C GLN A 155 -7.28 -4.37 11.44
N CYS A 156 -6.30 -5.26 11.40
CA CYS A 156 -5.64 -5.90 12.53
C CYS A 156 -4.40 -5.07 12.93
N LYS A 157 -4.51 -4.35 14.05
CA LYS A 157 -3.61 -3.25 14.45
C LYS A 157 -3.19 -3.25 15.92
N ALA A 158 -3.45 -4.35 16.63
CA ALA A 158 -3.10 -4.56 18.04
C ALA A 158 -2.11 -5.71 18.25
N GLY A 159 -2.02 -6.63 17.28
CA GLY A 159 -1.12 -7.79 17.32
C GLY A 159 -1.80 -9.03 17.89
N GLY A 160 -1.25 -10.21 17.60
CA GLY A 160 -1.79 -11.50 18.02
C GLY A 160 -2.93 -12.04 17.15
N PHE A 161 -3.18 -11.49 15.95
CA PHE A 161 -4.09 -12.12 14.99
C PHE A 161 -3.51 -13.45 14.47
N ASN A 162 -4.22 -14.56 14.64
CA ASN A 162 -3.67 -15.90 14.35
C ASN A 162 -4.73 -16.94 13.86
N PHE A 163 -5.84 -16.46 13.31
CA PHE A 163 -6.99 -17.26 12.86
C PHE A 163 -7.67 -18.15 13.93
N ARG A 164 -7.36 -17.99 15.23
CA ARG A 164 -8.20 -18.53 16.32
C ARG A 164 -9.35 -17.57 16.60
N PRO A 165 -10.56 -18.02 16.98
CA PRO A 165 -11.73 -17.17 17.28
C PRO A 165 -11.44 -15.95 18.18
N SER A 166 -10.68 -16.15 19.26
CA SER A 166 -10.29 -15.08 20.19
C SER A 166 -9.36 -14.02 19.58
N SER A 167 -8.70 -14.30 18.46
CA SER A 167 -7.81 -13.36 17.77
C SER A 167 -8.56 -12.33 16.92
N ALA A 168 -9.85 -12.54 16.63
CA ALA A 168 -10.69 -11.59 15.91
C ALA A 168 -10.84 -10.23 16.64
N TYR A 169 -10.60 -10.19 17.96
CA TYR A 169 -10.63 -8.97 18.78
C TYR A 169 -9.40 -8.06 18.58
N GLN A 170 -8.34 -8.53 17.91
CA GLN A 170 -7.15 -7.75 17.59
C GLN A 170 -7.31 -6.86 16.35
N CYS A 171 -8.50 -6.92 15.74
CA CYS A 171 -8.87 -6.21 14.54
C CYS A 171 -10.13 -5.35 14.80
N VAL A 172 -10.24 -4.25 14.06
CA VAL A 172 -11.39 -3.34 14.08
C VAL A 172 -11.91 -3.13 12.66
N ASN A 173 -13.11 -2.58 12.50
CA ASN A 173 -13.54 -2.15 11.17
C ASN A 173 -12.70 -0.96 10.70
N ALA A 174 -12.29 -0.95 9.43
CA ALA A 174 -11.50 0.13 8.85
C ALA A 174 -12.38 1.29 8.33
N ASN A 175 -13.70 1.11 8.25
CA ASN A 175 -14.64 2.21 8.17
C ASN A 175 -14.80 2.81 9.57
N ASP A 176 -14.27 4.02 9.77
CA ASP A 176 -14.25 4.65 11.10
C ASP A 176 -15.68 4.91 11.63
N ASP A 177 -16.65 5.10 10.72
CA ASP A 177 -18.05 5.38 11.01
C ASP A 177 -18.92 4.12 11.21
N TYR A 178 -18.40 2.90 11.00
CA TYR A 178 -19.14 1.64 11.09
C TYR A 178 -18.34 0.56 11.85
N GLN A 179 -18.57 0.40 13.16
CA GLN A 179 -17.71 -0.43 14.04
C GLN A 179 -18.18 -1.90 14.24
N HIS A 180 -19.05 -2.44 13.38
CA HIS A 180 -19.59 -3.79 13.58
C HIS A 180 -18.61 -4.90 13.17
N MET A 181 -18.39 -5.85 14.09
CA MET A 181 -17.41 -6.94 13.96
C MET A 181 -18.01 -8.33 13.73
N SER A 182 -19.34 -8.50 13.70
CA SER A 182 -20.01 -9.81 13.61
C SER A 182 -19.60 -10.60 12.36
N VAL A 183 -19.54 -9.95 11.21
CA VAL A 183 -19.14 -10.54 9.91
C VAL A 183 -17.69 -11.02 9.94
N PHE A 184 -16.79 -10.25 10.57
CA PHE A 184 -15.37 -10.63 10.70
C PHE A 184 -15.14 -11.75 11.71
N LYS A 185 -15.85 -11.75 12.86
CA LYS A 185 -15.79 -12.85 13.81
C LYS A 185 -16.19 -14.16 13.15
N LYS A 186 -17.36 -14.18 12.47
CA LYS A 186 -17.82 -15.37 11.73
C LYS A 186 -16.80 -15.84 10.68
N PHE A 187 -16.13 -14.92 9.97
CA PHE A 187 -15.04 -15.28 9.05
C PHE A 187 -13.88 -16.02 9.75
N VAL A 188 -13.42 -15.52 10.90
CA VAL A 188 -12.37 -16.17 11.68
C VAL A 188 -12.84 -17.53 12.22
N ASP A 189 -14.09 -17.61 12.69
CA ASP A 189 -14.71 -18.85 13.16
C ASP A 189 -14.78 -19.90 12.02
N ASP A 190 -15.33 -19.52 10.87
CA ASP A 190 -15.47 -20.36 9.66
C ASP A 190 -14.11 -20.87 9.17
N VAL A 191 -13.08 -20.00 9.12
CA VAL A 191 -11.72 -20.40 8.73
C VAL A 191 -11.07 -21.31 9.78
N SER A 192 -11.28 -21.08 11.07
CA SER A 192 -10.76 -21.95 12.14
C SER A 192 -11.41 -23.34 12.13
N ALA A 193 -12.67 -23.43 11.69
CA ALA A 193 -13.39 -24.69 11.52
C ALA A 193 -12.87 -25.52 10.33
N CYS A 194 -12.26 -24.91 9.32
CA CYS A 194 -11.73 -25.62 8.15
C CYS A 194 -10.64 -26.65 8.50
N LYS A 195 -10.61 -27.76 7.75
CA LYS A 195 -9.64 -28.87 7.87
C LYS A 195 -9.00 -29.26 6.53
N THR A 196 -9.59 -28.81 5.42
CA THR A 196 -9.16 -29.09 4.04
C THR A 196 -9.01 -27.79 3.25
N VAL A 197 -8.18 -27.81 2.19
CA VAL A 197 -7.94 -26.66 1.31
C VAL A 197 -9.26 -26.18 0.68
N GLN A 198 -10.10 -27.12 0.21
CA GLN A 198 -11.37 -26.87 -0.48
C GLN A 198 -12.45 -26.28 0.43
N GLN A 199 -12.30 -26.34 1.75
CA GLN A 199 -13.15 -25.59 2.68
C GLN A 199 -12.68 -24.13 2.77
N VAL A 200 -11.36 -23.90 2.88
CA VAL A 200 -10.79 -22.55 2.94
C VAL A 200 -10.99 -21.79 1.63
N GLU A 201 -10.84 -22.44 0.47
CA GLU A 201 -11.04 -21.85 -0.86
C GLU A 201 -12.46 -21.31 -1.12
N LYS A 202 -13.46 -21.74 -0.35
CA LYS A 202 -14.84 -21.21 -0.39
C LYS A 202 -15.00 -19.91 0.38
N ILE A 203 -14.04 -19.57 1.24
CA ILE A 203 -14.10 -18.43 2.17
C ILE A 203 -13.00 -17.41 1.85
N LEU A 204 -11.80 -17.86 1.52
CA LEU A 204 -10.58 -17.07 1.38
C LEU A 204 -9.97 -17.27 -0.01
N ASP A 205 -9.36 -16.22 -0.56
CA ASP A 205 -8.49 -16.31 -1.73
C ASP A 205 -7.14 -16.93 -1.33
N VAL A 206 -7.06 -18.25 -1.47
CA VAL A 206 -5.88 -19.04 -1.08
C VAL A 206 -4.63 -18.71 -1.91
N ASP A 207 -4.76 -18.26 -3.16
CA ASP A 207 -3.60 -17.94 -4.01
C ASP A 207 -2.97 -16.59 -3.59
N VAL A 208 -3.80 -15.57 -3.38
CA VAL A 208 -3.37 -14.28 -2.79
C VAL A 208 -2.79 -14.48 -1.39
N PHE A 209 -3.43 -15.32 -0.56
CA PHE A 209 -2.97 -15.61 0.80
C PHE A 209 -1.61 -16.31 0.81
N LEU A 210 -1.42 -17.38 0.04
CA LEU A 210 -0.15 -18.12 -0.01
C LEU A 210 0.99 -17.28 -0.60
N LYS A 211 0.72 -16.41 -1.58
CA LYS A 211 1.71 -15.46 -2.10
C LYS A 211 2.15 -14.45 -1.02
N TYR A 212 1.21 -13.93 -0.21
CA TYR A 212 1.58 -13.08 0.92
C TYR A 212 2.40 -13.83 1.99
N LEU A 213 2.09 -15.10 2.30
CA LEU A 213 2.91 -15.89 3.23
C LEU A 213 4.34 -16.14 2.70
N ALA A 214 4.46 -16.50 1.42
CA ALA A 214 5.76 -16.69 0.79
C ALA A 214 6.57 -15.39 0.75
N MET A 215 5.93 -14.27 0.39
CA MET A 215 6.53 -12.94 0.43
C MET A 215 6.98 -12.56 1.86
N GLU A 216 6.15 -12.78 2.89
CA GLU A 216 6.45 -12.41 4.28
C GLU A 216 7.73 -13.07 4.80
N TRP A 217 7.90 -14.36 4.52
CA TRP A 217 9.09 -15.13 4.86
C TRP A 217 10.33 -14.67 4.08
N LEU A 218 10.18 -14.35 2.78
CA LEU A 218 11.28 -13.89 1.92
C LEU A 218 11.76 -12.48 2.30
N ILE A 219 10.85 -11.52 2.53
CA ILE A 219 11.19 -10.18 3.05
C ILE A 219 11.58 -10.20 4.54
N GLY A 220 11.41 -11.34 5.23
CA GLY A 220 11.79 -11.51 6.63
C GLY A 220 10.99 -10.64 7.61
N SER A 221 9.70 -10.40 7.37
CA SER A 221 8.89 -9.59 8.27
C SER A 221 8.41 -10.39 9.47
N PHE A 222 8.75 -9.92 10.68
CA PHE A 222 8.18 -10.44 11.92
C PHE A 222 6.91 -9.67 12.35
N ASP A 223 6.66 -8.49 11.78
CA ASP A 223 5.55 -7.62 12.19
C ASP A 223 4.26 -7.83 11.37
N HIS A 224 4.12 -9.00 10.77
CA HIS A 224 3.01 -9.45 9.92
C HIS A 224 2.36 -10.74 10.48
N LEU A 225 1.78 -11.61 9.65
CA LEU A 225 0.87 -12.69 10.09
C LEU A 225 1.58 -13.86 10.77
N LEU A 226 2.74 -14.27 10.26
CA LEU A 226 3.40 -15.52 10.65
C LEU A 226 3.97 -15.47 12.06
N ILE A 227 4.32 -14.28 12.55
CA ILE A 227 4.96 -14.07 13.86
C ILE A 227 4.09 -13.19 14.78
N ASN A 228 4.03 -11.87 14.57
CA ASN A 228 3.34 -10.94 15.48
C ASN A 228 1.80 -10.92 15.32
N GLY A 229 1.24 -11.39 14.21
CA GLY A 229 -0.19 -11.25 13.90
C GLY A 229 -0.63 -9.79 13.80
N HIS A 230 0.18 -8.93 13.17
CA HIS A 230 0.02 -7.47 13.11
C HIS A 230 0.01 -6.95 11.65
N ASN A 231 -0.24 -5.65 11.44
CA ASN A 231 -0.19 -4.93 10.16
C ASN A 231 -0.97 -5.52 8.96
N ILE A 232 -2.14 -6.12 9.22
CA ILE A 232 -2.97 -6.77 8.20
C ILE A 232 -4.30 -6.04 8.04
N ASN A 233 -4.83 -5.98 6.82
CA ASN A 233 -6.25 -5.79 6.57
C ASN A 233 -6.85 -7.05 5.95
N PHE A 234 -8.15 -7.25 6.21
CA PHE A 234 -8.99 -8.23 5.52
C PHE A 234 -10.14 -7.51 4.83
N TYR A 235 -10.45 -7.89 3.60
CA TYR A 235 -11.60 -7.38 2.85
C TYR A 235 -12.38 -8.55 2.26
N LYS A 236 -13.71 -8.53 2.38
CA LYS A 236 -14.58 -9.47 1.67
C LYS A 236 -15.02 -8.86 0.35
N ARG A 237 -14.60 -9.45 -0.77
CA ARG A 237 -14.98 -9.02 -2.12
C ARG A 237 -16.45 -9.30 -2.38
N GLU A 238 -17.13 -8.36 -3.04
CA GLU A 238 -18.50 -8.54 -3.55
C GLU A 238 -18.53 -9.50 -4.76
N SER A 239 -17.48 -9.49 -5.59
CA SER A 239 -17.41 -10.19 -6.89
C SER A 239 -17.52 -11.71 -6.79
N ASP A 240 -16.95 -12.32 -5.76
CA ASP A 240 -16.93 -13.78 -5.53
C ASP A 240 -17.24 -14.17 -4.08
N GLY A 241 -17.56 -13.20 -3.21
CA GLY A 241 -17.83 -13.42 -1.80
C GLY A 241 -16.62 -13.81 -0.96
N LYS A 242 -15.40 -13.90 -1.53
CA LYS A 242 -14.22 -14.35 -0.81
C LYS A 242 -13.51 -13.21 -0.07
N TRP A 243 -12.84 -13.59 1.01
CA TRP A 243 -11.92 -12.74 1.73
C TRP A 243 -10.55 -12.71 1.06
N ILE A 244 -9.91 -11.55 1.09
CA ILE A 244 -8.50 -11.36 0.79
C ILE A 244 -7.76 -10.81 2.00
N ILE A 245 -6.46 -11.06 2.05
CA ILE A 245 -5.52 -10.46 2.99
C ILE A 245 -4.74 -9.35 2.29
N ILE A 246 -4.44 -8.25 2.98
CA ILE A 246 -3.72 -7.07 2.46
C ILE A 246 -2.75 -6.56 3.53
N TYR A 247 -1.47 -6.53 3.23
CA TYR A 247 -0.40 -6.12 4.17
C TYR A 247 -0.10 -4.61 4.07
N TYR A 248 0.51 -4.04 5.12
CA TYR A 248 1.00 -2.66 5.17
C TYR A 248 2.13 -2.52 6.22
N ASP A 249 2.75 -1.36 6.42
CA ASP A 249 3.80 -1.16 7.47
C ASP A 249 5.00 -2.13 7.30
N TYR A 250 5.80 -1.91 6.25
CA TYR A 250 6.91 -2.78 5.86
C TYR A 250 8.31 -2.31 6.34
N ASP A 251 8.42 -1.40 7.31
CA ASP A 251 9.73 -0.93 7.81
C ASP A 251 10.48 -2.00 8.62
N ASN A 252 9.75 -2.89 9.30
CA ASN A 252 10.25 -4.08 9.98
C ASN A 252 10.44 -5.27 9.02
N THR A 253 11.38 -5.13 8.08
CA THR A 253 11.72 -6.13 7.02
C THR A 253 13.24 -6.16 6.73
N PHE A 254 13.70 -7.18 5.99
CA PHE A 254 15.10 -7.38 5.59
C PHE A 254 16.06 -7.25 6.78
N GLY A 255 15.80 -8.02 7.84
CA GLY A 255 16.56 -8.03 9.09
C GLY A 255 16.40 -6.81 10.01
N ASN A 256 15.76 -5.72 9.57
CA ASN A 256 15.62 -4.52 10.40
C ASN A 256 14.70 -4.77 11.60
N GLY A 257 15.20 -4.46 12.81
CA GLY A 257 14.49 -4.70 14.07
C GLY A 257 14.30 -6.17 14.45
N LEU A 258 14.80 -7.12 13.64
CA LEU A 258 14.58 -8.55 13.84
C LEU A 258 15.39 -9.10 15.03
N SER A 259 14.77 -9.99 15.79
CA SER A 259 15.38 -10.70 16.92
C SER A 259 15.09 -12.19 16.80
N THR A 260 15.98 -13.04 17.32
CA THR A 260 15.75 -14.50 17.44
C THR A 260 14.65 -14.85 18.44
N ASN A 261 14.32 -13.95 19.37
CA ASN A 261 13.45 -14.21 20.51
C ASN A 261 12.09 -14.89 20.22
N PRO A 262 11.36 -14.60 19.12
CA PRO A 262 10.12 -15.32 18.79
C PRO A 262 10.32 -16.85 18.65
N TRP A 263 11.49 -17.27 18.20
CA TRP A 263 11.81 -18.67 17.90
C TRP A 263 12.44 -19.44 19.07
N ASN A 264 12.86 -18.77 20.14
CA ASN A 264 13.55 -19.41 21.28
C ASN A 264 12.75 -20.57 21.89
N ASN A 265 11.41 -20.47 21.90
CA ASN A 265 10.50 -21.47 22.44
C ASN A 265 9.76 -22.28 21.34
N LYS A 266 10.16 -22.17 20.06
CA LYS A 266 9.54 -22.90 18.96
C LYS A 266 10.14 -24.31 18.87
N GLY A 267 9.36 -25.30 19.29
CA GLY A 267 9.68 -26.72 19.12
C GLY A 267 9.69 -27.19 17.65
N ALA A 268 9.28 -28.42 17.41
CA ALA A 268 9.20 -28.97 16.05
C ALA A 268 8.26 -28.16 15.14
N ASN A 269 8.60 -28.13 13.85
CA ASN A 269 7.82 -27.51 12.80
C ASN A 269 6.62 -28.40 12.40
N GLN A 270 5.61 -27.83 11.76
CA GLN A 270 4.36 -28.54 11.44
C GLN A 270 4.50 -29.70 10.44
N ASP A 271 5.63 -29.79 9.74
CA ASP A 271 5.97 -30.89 8.82
C ASP A 271 6.95 -31.92 9.39
N GLY A 272 7.29 -31.83 10.69
CA GLY A 272 8.19 -32.74 11.39
C GLY A 272 9.67 -32.31 11.38
N SER A 273 10.02 -31.21 10.73
CA SER A 273 11.39 -30.67 10.74
C SER A 273 11.71 -29.81 11.99
N GLY A 274 12.97 -29.42 12.18
CA GLY A 274 13.40 -28.53 13.25
C GLY A 274 13.36 -29.16 14.65
N GLY A 275 13.11 -28.34 15.68
CA GLY A 275 13.07 -28.79 17.08
C GLY A 275 14.44 -28.85 17.74
N VAL A 276 14.68 -29.88 18.55
CA VAL A 276 15.96 -30.13 19.24
C VAL A 276 16.58 -31.46 18.80
N ASN A 277 17.91 -31.54 18.79
CA ASN A 277 18.63 -32.79 18.56
C ASN A 277 18.63 -33.67 19.82
N GLN A 278 19.23 -34.86 19.73
CA GLN A 278 19.41 -35.80 20.85
C GLN A 278 20.17 -35.22 22.07
N TRP A 279 20.83 -34.07 21.90
CA TRP A 279 21.57 -33.35 22.95
C TRP A 279 20.79 -32.13 23.49
N GLY A 280 19.50 -31.98 23.14
CA GLY A 280 18.65 -30.87 23.56
C GLY A 280 18.93 -29.53 22.84
N GLN A 281 19.81 -29.51 21.85
CA GLN A 281 20.21 -28.28 21.15
C GLN A 281 19.25 -27.97 19.99
N ASN A 282 18.87 -26.68 19.85
CA ASN A 282 18.03 -26.18 18.76
C ASN A 282 18.65 -26.45 17.36
N THR A 283 18.02 -27.31 16.56
CA THR A 283 18.51 -27.69 15.21
C THR A 283 18.33 -26.61 14.15
N ARG A 284 17.52 -25.60 14.43
CA ARG A 284 17.25 -24.45 13.56
C ARG A 284 18.41 -23.45 13.49
N GLY A 285 19.32 -23.49 14.47
CA GLY A 285 20.28 -22.43 14.72
C GLY A 285 19.62 -21.12 15.16
N ASN A 286 20.43 -20.06 15.25
CA ASN A 286 20.04 -18.75 15.78
C ASN A 286 20.17 -17.63 14.72
N ASP A 287 20.03 -17.96 13.43
CA ASP A 287 20.17 -17.02 12.32
C ASP A 287 18.91 -16.96 11.43
N PRO A 288 17.97 -16.03 11.70
CA PRO A 288 16.67 -15.99 11.02
C PRO A 288 16.70 -15.79 9.50
N VAL A 289 17.77 -15.26 8.91
CA VAL A 289 17.87 -15.23 7.44
C VAL A 289 17.99 -16.64 6.87
N LYS A 290 18.69 -17.55 7.57
CA LYS A 290 18.89 -18.94 7.16
C LYS A 290 17.66 -19.84 7.38
N TYR A 291 16.67 -19.42 8.17
CA TYR A 291 15.49 -20.23 8.49
C TYR A 291 14.66 -20.59 7.24
N SER A 292 14.26 -21.85 7.12
CA SER A 292 13.25 -22.32 6.17
C SER A 292 11.89 -21.67 6.44
N PHE A 293 10.90 -21.88 5.56
CA PHE A 293 9.53 -21.42 5.82
C PHE A 293 8.94 -22.10 7.07
N ALA A 294 9.19 -23.40 7.22
CA ALA A 294 8.72 -24.21 8.34
C ALA A 294 9.35 -23.78 9.68
N ASP A 295 10.60 -23.33 9.64
CA ASP A 295 11.30 -22.76 10.79
C ASP A 295 10.78 -21.36 11.15
N TRP A 296 10.39 -20.57 10.13
CA TRP A 296 9.89 -19.21 10.31
C TRP A 296 8.47 -19.17 10.90
N GLU A 297 7.50 -19.90 10.33
CA GLU A 297 6.07 -19.78 10.69
C GLU A 297 5.75 -20.25 12.12
N MET A 298 4.98 -19.50 12.92
CA MET A 298 4.73 -19.84 14.34
C MET A 298 3.65 -20.91 14.57
N ASN A 299 3.77 -22.04 13.87
CA ASN A 299 2.90 -23.21 13.94
C ASN A 299 1.39 -22.85 13.83
N LEU A 300 1.02 -22.02 12.84
CA LEU A 300 -0.37 -21.55 12.65
C LEU A 300 -1.30 -22.65 12.08
N PRO A 301 -2.54 -22.84 12.58
CA PRO A 301 -3.42 -23.93 12.11
C PRO A 301 -3.76 -23.88 10.61
N ILE A 302 -3.97 -22.68 10.06
CA ILE A 302 -4.25 -22.48 8.63
C ILE A 302 -3.02 -22.81 7.76
N VAL A 303 -1.81 -22.55 8.26
CA VAL A 303 -0.55 -22.85 7.57
C VAL A 303 -0.34 -24.36 7.47
N LYS A 304 -0.77 -25.15 8.47
CA LYS A 304 -0.76 -26.62 8.36
C LYS A 304 -1.61 -27.10 7.18
N VAL A 305 -2.83 -26.58 7.06
CA VAL A 305 -3.79 -26.99 6.02
C VAL A 305 -3.35 -26.54 4.61
N LEU A 306 -2.87 -25.30 4.46
CA LEU A 306 -2.58 -24.71 3.15
C LEU A 306 -1.12 -24.90 2.67
N VAL A 307 -0.17 -25.12 3.59
CA VAL A 307 1.27 -25.27 3.28
C VAL A 307 1.78 -26.68 3.58
N HIS A 308 1.81 -27.10 4.84
CA HIS A 308 2.52 -28.35 5.21
C HIS A 308 1.78 -29.62 4.74
N ASN A 309 0.45 -29.58 4.64
CA ASN A 309 -0.37 -30.61 4.01
C ASN A 309 -0.43 -30.50 2.47
N ASN A 310 0.07 -29.40 1.86
CA ASN A 310 0.03 -29.17 0.41
C ASN A 310 1.36 -28.60 -0.11
N LYS A 311 2.45 -29.32 0.23
CA LYS A 311 3.84 -28.90 -0.04
C LYS A 311 4.09 -28.58 -1.52
N SER A 312 3.45 -29.30 -2.43
CA SER A 312 3.59 -29.10 -3.88
C SER A 312 2.99 -27.78 -4.38
N LYS A 313 1.77 -27.41 -3.94
CA LYS A 313 1.19 -26.09 -4.27
C LYS A 313 2.03 -24.97 -3.66
N PHE A 314 2.48 -25.11 -2.42
CA PHE A 314 3.31 -24.07 -1.81
C PHE A 314 4.69 -23.95 -2.47
N LYS A 315 5.37 -25.05 -2.84
CA LYS A 315 6.59 -25.03 -3.65
C LYS A 315 6.36 -24.28 -4.98
N SER A 316 5.23 -24.51 -5.65
CA SER A 316 4.86 -23.76 -6.87
C SER A 316 4.66 -22.27 -6.60
N ILE A 317 4.01 -21.88 -5.50
CA ILE A 317 3.87 -20.47 -5.08
C ILE A 317 5.23 -19.84 -4.80
N VAL A 318 6.15 -20.53 -4.10
CA VAL A 318 7.50 -20.00 -3.82
C VAL A 318 8.27 -19.82 -5.13
N ARG A 319 8.29 -20.79 -6.07
CA ARG A 319 8.91 -20.57 -7.39
C ARG A 319 8.32 -19.36 -8.10
N ASN A 320 6.98 -19.24 -8.11
CA ASN A 320 6.31 -18.11 -8.74
C ASN A 320 6.74 -16.77 -8.12
N VAL A 321 6.84 -16.67 -6.79
CA VAL A 321 7.29 -15.44 -6.10
C VAL A 321 8.76 -15.13 -6.41
N LEU A 322 9.64 -16.13 -6.40
CA LEU A 322 11.06 -15.93 -6.71
C LEU A 322 11.28 -15.45 -8.15
N VAL A 323 10.62 -16.10 -9.12
CA VAL A 323 10.67 -15.73 -10.55
C VAL A 323 10.09 -14.33 -10.79
N SER A 324 8.93 -14.04 -10.22
CA SER A 324 8.19 -12.82 -10.58
C SER A 324 8.64 -11.56 -9.85
N ALA A 325 9.10 -11.66 -8.60
CA ALA A 325 9.34 -10.49 -7.75
C ALA A 325 10.49 -10.58 -6.72
N PHE A 326 11.05 -11.77 -6.43
CA PHE A 326 12.06 -11.93 -5.38
C PHE A 326 13.29 -12.73 -5.83
N ASN A 327 14.23 -12.05 -6.49
CA ASN A 327 15.55 -12.57 -6.82
C ASN A 327 16.57 -11.42 -6.91
N PRO A 328 17.88 -11.67 -6.71
CA PRO A 328 18.90 -10.62 -6.70
C PRO A 328 18.98 -9.86 -8.03
N ASP A 329 18.99 -10.54 -9.18
CA ASP A 329 19.13 -9.94 -10.51
C ASP A 329 17.99 -8.95 -10.86
N LEU A 330 16.80 -9.20 -10.33
CA LEU A 330 15.64 -8.31 -10.44
C LEU A 330 15.68 -7.16 -9.42
N LEU A 331 16.00 -7.46 -8.16
CA LEU A 331 15.87 -6.49 -7.07
C LEU A 331 17.09 -5.58 -6.90
N ASN A 332 18.31 -6.08 -7.11
CA ASN A 332 19.53 -5.31 -6.89
C ASN A 332 19.68 -4.10 -7.84
N PRO A 333 19.34 -4.18 -9.14
CA PRO A 333 19.30 -3.01 -10.04
C PRO A 333 18.31 -1.94 -9.57
N HIS A 334 17.07 -2.34 -9.24
CA HIS A 334 16.01 -1.43 -8.76
C HIS A 334 16.35 -0.79 -7.41
N ILE A 335 16.94 -1.55 -6.49
CA ILE A 335 17.49 -1.06 -5.23
C ILE A 335 18.62 -0.04 -5.47
N HIS A 336 19.43 -0.26 -6.50
CA HIS A 336 20.57 0.60 -6.84
C HIS A 336 20.13 1.91 -7.50
N GLU A 337 19.17 1.87 -8.43
CA GLU A 337 18.48 3.05 -8.99
C GLU A 337 17.88 3.91 -7.87
N LEU A 338 17.10 3.29 -6.97
CA LEU A 338 16.51 3.98 -5.82
C LEU A 338 17.58 4.50 -4.83
N LYS A 339 18.69 3.78 -4.62
CA LYS A 339 19.80 4.26 -3.77
C LYS A 339 20.41 5.53 -4.36
N HIS A 340 20.67 5.58 -5.66
CA HIS A 340 21.19 6.79 -6.30
C HIS A 340 20.18 7.92 -6.21
N PHE A 341 18.94 7.71 -6.70
CA PHE A 341 17.90 8.74 -6.71
C PHE A 341 17.65 9.38 -5.34
N LEU A 342 17.73 8.60 -4.25
CA LEU A 342 17.54 9.11 -2.90
C LEU A 342 18.76 9.76 -2.27
N LYS A 343 19.99 9.44 -2.70
CA LYS A 343 21.22 9.95 -2.08
C LYS A 343 21.24 11.48 -1.85
N PRO A 344 20.89 12.36 -2.81
CA PRO A 344 20.85 13.80 -2.56
C PRO A 344 19.76 14.21 -1.56
N TYR A 345 18.61 13.53 -1.54
CA TYR A 345 17.51 13.84 -0.61
C TYR A 345 17.76 13.31 0.81
N VAL A 346 18.51 12.21 0.96
CA VAL A 346 19.02 11.73 2.25
C VAL A 346 20.11 12.68 2.76
N GLN A 347 21.01 13.18 1.89
CA GLN A 347 21.93 14.24 2.26
C GLN A 347 21.18 15.49 2.75
N GLU A 348 20.13 15.94 2.03
CA GLU A 348 19.30 17.07 2.46
C GLU A 348 18.61 16.81 3.82
N ASP A 349 18.15 15.59 4.09
CA ASP A 349 17.48 15.23 5.35
C ASP A 349 18.41 15.04 6.54
N SER A 350 19.67 14.71 6.27
CA SER A 350 20.74 14.52 7.26
C SER A 350 21.65 15.74 7.43
N THR A 351 21.39 16.84 6.71
CA THR A 351 22.13 18.11 6.86
C THR A 351 21.37 19.07 7.78
N PRO A 352 22.00 19.63 8.83
CA PRO A 352 21.37 20.66 9.66
C PRO A 352 21.06 21.93 8.88
N GLY A 353 19.84 22.48 9.05
CA GLY A 353 19.48 23.79 8.51
C GLY A 353 20.14 24.95 9.25
N LYS A 354 19.89 26.19 8.80
CA LYS A 354 20.42 27.45 9.39
C LYS A 354 20.15 27.63 10.90
N ASN A 355 19.27 26.83 11.48
CA ASN A 355 18.90 26.81 12.90
C ASN A 355 19.62 25.72 13.72
N GLY A 356 20.64 25.05 13.15
CA GLY A 356 21.42 23.99 13.76
C GLY A 356 20.71 22.64 13.92
N LYS A 357 19.57 22.43 13.25
CA LYS A 357 18.72 21.24 13.45
C LYS A 357 18.46 20.50 12.14
N LEU A 358 18.36 19.18 12.23
CA LEU A 358 17.92 18.33 11.12
C LEU A 358 16.43 18.60 10.77
N PRO A 359 16.04 18.59 9.48
CA PRO A 359 14.67 18.81 9.01
C PRO A 359 13.61 17.96 9.75
N GLY A 360 12.52 18.61 10.18
CA GLY A 360 11.34 17.96 10.75
C GLY A 360 11.55 17.14 12.04
N ARG A 361 12.71 17.21 12.68
CA ARG A 361 13.01 16.53 13.96
C ARG A 361 12.37 17.29 15.14
N ILE A 362 11.03 17.38 15.12
CA ILE A 362 10.25 18.23 16.01
C ILE A 362 10.13 17.70 17.44
N ASN A 363 10.23 16.38 17.67
CA ASN A 363 10.05 15.77 18.98
C ASN A 363 11.38 15.65 19.75
N LYS A 364 11.61 16.52 20.74
CA LYS A 364 12.83 16.52 21.55
C LYS A 364 12.85 15.47 22.66
N LYS A 365 11.71 14.82 22.94
CA LYS A 365 11.60 13.72 23.92
C LYS A 365 11.66 12.34 23.26
N GLY A 366 11.51 12.28 21.95
CA GLY A 366 11.61 11.05 21.17
C GLY A 366 13.06 10.57 21.04
N LYS A 367 13.21 9.32 20.63
CA LYS A 367 14.52 8.76 20.28
C LYS A 367 15.05 9.45 19.03
N ALA A 368 16.19 10.15 19.17
CA ALA A 368 16.88 10.85 18.09
C ALA A 368 17.43 9.88 17.02
N ARG A 369 17.39 10.29 15.74
CA ARG A 369 17.73 9.49 14.56
C ARG A 369 18.65 10.26 13.60
N ASN A 370 19.85 10.50 14.10
CA ASN A 370 20.93 11.19 13.39
C ASN A 370 21.67 10.22 12.44
N TYR A 371 20.97 9.66 11.47
CA TYR A 371 21.57 8.76 10.47
C TYR A 371 22.31 9.57 9.39
N THR A 372 23.48 9.10 9.01
CA THR A 372 24.32 9.70 7.96
C THR A 372 23.96 9.14 6.58
N VAL A 373 24.39 9.81 5.50
CA VAL A 373 24.35 9.20 4.15
C VAL A 373 25.15 7.89 4.10
N LYS A 374 26.22 7.77 4.92
CA LYS A 374 27.00 6.54 5.01
C LYS A 374 26.27 5.41 5.72
N ASP A 375 25.43 5.70 6.73
CA ASP A 375 24.51 4.71 7.32
C ASP A 375 23.54 4.14 6.27
N PHE A 376 23.01 5.03 5.42
CA PHE A 376 22.09 4.72 4.33
C PHE A 376 22.74 3.84 3.27
N GLU A 377 23.87 4.27 2.71
CA GLU A 377 24.63 3.49 1.72
C GLU A 377 25.02 2.12 2.27
N ASN A 378 25.57 2.08 3.49
CA ASN A 378 25.97 0.82 4.11
C ASN A 378 24.75 -0.11 4.35
N ASN A 379 23.59 0.41 4.78
CA ASN A 379 22.39 -0.42 4.99
C ASN A 379 21.77 -0.96 3.70
N VAL A 380 21.90 -0.25 2.59
CA VAL A 380 21.49 -0.80 1.29
C VAL A 380 22.35 -2.01 0.92
N GLU A 381 23.68 -1.87 0.98
CA GLU A 381 24.58 -2.94 0.53
C GLU A 381 24.68 -4.10 1.53
N SER A 382 25.01 -3.86 2.81
CA SER A 382 25.35 -4.91 3.79
C SER A 382 24.17 -5.50 4.57
N SER A 383 22.96 -4.97 4.38
CA SER A 383 21.76 -5.45 5.07
C SER A 383 20.64 -5.79 4.09
N LEU A 384 20.19 -4.83 3.27
CA LEU A 384 19.07 -5.06 2.35
C LEU A 384 19.42 -6.06 1.23
N LYS A 385 20.49 -5.81 0.46
CA LYS A 385 20.91 -6.74 -0.61
C LYS A 385 21.38 -8.09 -0.05
N THR A 386 22.19 -8.07 1.02
CA THR A 386 22.66 -9.31 1.67
C THR A 386 21.50 -10.21 2.11
N TRP A 387 20.43 -9.64 2.68
CA TRP A 387 19.23 -10.40 3.02
C TRP A 387 18.58 -11.03 1.78
N ILE A 388 18.39 -10.25 0.70
CA ILE A 388 17.75 -10.73 -0.54
C ILE A 388 18.51 -11.91 -1.13
N SER A 389 19.83 -11.77 -1.35
CA SER A 389 20.66 -12.84 -1.91
C SER A 389 20.67 -14.09 -1.01
N THR A 390 20.82 -13.92 0.30
CA THR A 390 20.84 -15.06 1.24
C THR A 390 19.47 -15.75 1.31
N LYS A 391 18.36 -15.01 1.29
CA LYS A 391 17.02 -15.60 1.40
C LYS A 391 16.56 -16.25 0.09
N PHE A 392 16.99 -15.72 -1.06
CA PHE A 392 16.87 -16.39 -2.36
C PHE A 392 17.59 -17.75 -2.35
N ASP A 393 18.85 -17.77 -1.89
CA ASP A 393 19.64 -19.00 -1.76
C ASP A 393 19.02 -20.02 -0.82
N VAL A 394 18.53 -19.58 0.35
CA VAL A 394 17.80 -20.43 1.30
C VAL A 394 16.55 -21.02 0.66
N ALA A 395 15.79 -20.24 -0.11
CA ALA A 395 14.59 -20.73 -0.78
C ALA A 395 14.90 -21.73 -1.90
N CYS A 396 15.91 -21.46 -2.74
CA CYS A 396 16.36 -22.37 -3.79
C CYS A 396 16.89 -23.69 -3.20
N LYS A 397 17.70 -23.64 -2.13
CA LYS A 397 18.17 -24.83 -1.42
C LYS A 397 17.03 -25.62 -0.76
N ASN A 398 16.15 -24.95 -0.01
CA ASN A 398 15.09 -25.60 0.76
C ASN A 398 14.04 -26.31 -0.10
N TYR A 399 13.78 -25.80 -1.31
CA TYR A 399 12.80 -26.39 -2.22
C TYR A 399 13.43 -27.18 -3.38
N GLY A 400 14.76 -27.20 -3.53
CA GLY A 400 15.43 -27.84 -4.66
C GLY A 400 15.05 -27.18 -5.99
N PHE A 401 15.36 -25.88 -6.12
CA PHE A 401 15.31 -25.15 -7.38
C PHE A 401 16.74 -24.92 -7.91
N ASN A 402 16.93 -25.12 -9.20
CA ASN A 402 18.09 -24.59 -9.91
C ASN A 402 18.01 -23.05 -9.92
N LYS A 403 19.03 -22.36 -9.42
CA LYS A 403 19.05 -20.89 -9.38
C LYS A 403 18.93 -20.28 -10.78
N GLN A 404 19.68 -20.81 -11.75
CA GLN A 404 19.77 -20.21 -13.08
C GLN A 404 18.45 -20.30 -13.85
N GLU A 405 17.66 -21.35 -13.65
CA GLU A 405 16.30 -21.42 -14.18
C GLU A 405 15.43 -20.26 -13.67
N ILE A 406 15.47 -19.98 -12.37
CA ILE A 406 14.67 -18.94 -11.72
C ILE A 406 15.05 -17.55 -12.27
N LEU A 407 16.36 -17.31 -12.49
CA LEU A 407 16.88 -16.06 -13.03
C LEU A 407 16.54 -15.92 -14.53
N ASN A 408 16.70 -16.98 -15.31
CA ASN A 408 16.34 -17.02 -16.73
C ASN A 408 14.81 -16.88 -16.97
N GLU A 409 13.97 -17.42 -16.08
CA GLU A 409 12.51 -17.19 -16.07
C GLU A 409 12.18 -15.75 -15.63
N SER A 410 12.88 -15.21 -14.62
CA SER A 410 12.71 -13.84 -14.10
C SER A 410 13.02 -12.78 -15.16
N ALA A 411 14.12 -12.93 -15.90
CA ALA A 411 14.51 -12.04 -16.99
C ALA A 411 13.43 -11.93 -18.09
N LYS A 412 12.64 -12.99 -18.27
CA LYS A 412 11.54 -13.08 -19.26
C LYS A 412 10.16 -12.79 -18.64
N TYR A 413 10.09 -12.52 -17.34
CA TYR A 413 8.83 -12.32 -16.62
C TYR A 413 8.28 -10.89 -16.81
N VAL A 414 7.28 -10.77 -17.68
CA VAL A 414 6.46 -9.56 -17.80
C VAL A 414 5.51 -9.47 -16.60
N PRO A 415 5.64 -8.44 -15.73
CA PRO A 415 4.80 -8.33 -14.56
C PRO A 415 3.37 -7.96 -14.92
N LYS A 416 2.42 -8.69 -14.33
CA LYS A 416 1.01 -8.33 -14.33
C LYS A 416 0.71 -7.67 -13.00
N GLY A 417 0.53 -6.35 -13.02
CA GLY A 417 -0.06 -5.65 -11.87
C GLY A 417 -1.42 -6.29 -11.53
N TYR A 418 -1.83 -6.21 -10.27
CA TYR A 418 -3.12 -6.78 -9.86
C TYR A 418 -4.23 -6.20 -10.73
N ASP A 419 -5.04 -7.06 -11.36
CA ASP A 419 -6.12 -6.64 -12.25
C ASP A 419 -7.24 -6.04 -11.41
N TYR A 420 -7.11 -4.73 -11.14
CA TYR A 420 -8.10 -3.89 -10.47
C TYR A 420 -9.36 -3.84 -11.36
N PRO A 421 -10.40 -4.64 -11.11
CA PRO A 421 -11.13 -5.27 -12.20
C PRO A 421 -12.31 -4.43 -12.71
N ALA A 422 -12.01 -3.26 -13.28
CA ALA A 422 -12.97 -2.38 -13.95
C ALA A 422 -13.65 -3.01 -15.18
N ASN A 423 -13.22 -4.20 -15.61
CA ASN A 423 -13.77 -4.92 -16.78
C ASN A 423 -13.97 -6.43 -16.57
N HIS A 424 -14.18 -6.89 -15.33
CA HIS A 424 -14.85 -8.19 -15.14
C HIS A 424 -16.32 -8.10 -15.58
N LYS A 425 -16.56 -8.26 -16.88
CA LYS A 425 -17.77 -9.00 -17.31
C LYS A 425 -17.78 -10.29 -16.50
N LYS A 426 -18.95 -10.66 -15.94
CA LYS A 426 -19.11 -11.94 -15.22
C LYS A 426 -18.42 -13.05 -15.99
N PRO A 427 -17.57 -13.90 -15.36
CA PRO A 427 -17.01 -15.04 -16.05
C PRO A 427 -18.18 -15.85 -16.63
N LYS A 428 -18.21 -15.94 -17.96
CA LYS A 428 -19.12 -16.85 -18.64
C LYS A 428 -18.79 -18.24 -18.10
N GLN A 429 -19.78 -19.03 -17.70
CA GLN A 429 -19.50 -20.40 -17.27
C GLN A 429 -18.79 -21.12 -18.41
N GLU A 430 -17.52 -21.45 -18.20
CA GLU A 430 -16.84 -22.43 -19.02
C GLU A 430 -17.46 -23.78 -18.66
N THR A 431 -18.38 -24.22 -19.50
CA THR A 431 -18.88 -25.60 -19.49
C THR A 431 -17.71 -26.48 -19.91
N THR A 432 -16.91 -26.93 -18.93
CA THR A 432 -15.77 -27.83 -19.15
C THR A 432 -16.27 -29.15 -19.72
N THR A 433 -16.34 -29.22 -21.04
CA THR A 433 -16.69 -30.43 -21.77
C THR A 433 -15.46 -31.33 -21.75
N THR A 434 -15.45 -32.33 -20.88
CA THR A 434 -14.37 -33.31 -20.77
C THR A 434 -14.35 -34.21 -22.00
N THR A 435 -13.66 -33.78 -23.04
CA THR A 435 -13.34 -34.64 -24.20
C THR A 435 -12.29 -35.65 -23.79
N THR A 436 -12.73 -36.87 -23.46
CA THR A 436 -11.84 -38.00 -23.16
C THR A 436 -11.18 -38.52 -24.44
N THR A 437 -10.01 -37.98 -24.79
CA THR A 437 -9.18 -38.52 -25.87
C THR A 437 -8.48 -39.79 -25.39
N THR A 438 -9.04 -40.96 -25.69
CA THR A 438 -8.44 -42.26 -25.36
C THR A 438 -7.29 -42.57 -26.32
N THR A 439 -6.05 -42.24 -25.92
CA THR A 439 -4.85 -42.64 -26.66
C THR A 439 -4.55 -44.13 -26.42
N THR A 440 -4.76 -44.97 -27.43
CA THR A 440 -4.60 -46.42 -27.34
C THR A 440 -3.12 -46.84 -27.24
N VAL A 441 -2.61 -46.99 -26.02
CA VAL A 441 -1.29 -47.60 -25.78
C VAL A 441 -1.40 -49.13 -25.90
N LYS A 442 -0.80 -49.69 -26.95
CA LYS A 442 -0.77 -51.14 -27.23
C LYS A 442 0.15 -51.85 -26.22
N LYS A 443 -0.43 -52.37 -25.13
CA LYS A 443 0.32 -53.09 -24.08
C LYS A 443 0.36 -54.60 -24.35
N THR A 444 1.55 -55.18 -24.34
CA THR A 444 1.79 -56.63 -24.52
C THR A 444 1.17 -57.45 -23.39
N THR A 445 0.56 -58.58 -23.75
CA THR A 445 -0.02 -59.54 -22.80
C THR A 445 1.06 -60.47 -22.25
N THR A 446 1.18 -60.54 -20.92
CA THR A 446 1.85 -61.66 -20.23
C THR A 446 0.80 -62.37 -19.40
N THR A 447 0.54 -63.65 -19.71
CA THR A 447 -0.48 -64.45 -19.03
C THR A 447 0.11 -65.12 -17.80
N THR A 448 -0.60 -65.05 -16.67
CA THR A 448 -0.33 -65.92 -15.51
C THR A 448 -1.65 -66.51 -15.05
N THR A 449 -1.78 -67.82 -15.20
CA THR A 449 -2.99 -68.57 -14.86
C THR A 449 -3.02 -68.86 -13.36
N THR A 450 -4.18 -68.74 -12.72
CA THR A 450 -4.42 -69.31 -11.39
C THR A 450 -5.84 -69.84 -11.33
N THR A 451 -5.97 -71.14 -11.08
CA THR A 451 -7.24 -71.87 -11.11
C THR A 451 -7.78 -72.05 -9.69
N THR A 452 -9.06 -71.78 -9.44
CA THR A 452 -9.75 -72.19 -8.20
C THR A 452 -11.23 -72.48 -8.49
N THR A 453 -11.79 -73.44 -7.77
CA THR A 453 -12.94 -74.25 -8.21
C THR A 453 -14.30 -73.76 -7.72
N THR A 454 -15.36 -74.21 -8.40
CA THR A 454 -16.76 -73.75 -8.29
C THR A 454 -17.52 -74.26 -7.05
N VAL A 455 -18.39 -73.42 -6.47
CA VAL A 455 -19.60 -73.84 -5.72
C VAL A 455 -20.80 -72.93 -6.08
N LYS A 456 -22.00 -73.52 -6.19
CA LYS A 456 -23.34 -72.93 -6.47
C LYS A 456 -24.41 -73.96 -6.00
N PRO A 457 -25.75 -73.72 -5.97
CA PRO A 457 -26.51 -72.47 -6.13
C PRO A 457 -27.71 -72.25 -5.15
N LYS A 458 -28.24 -71.02 -5.10
CA LYS A 458 -29.70 -70.68 -5.15
C LYS A 458 -29.87 -69.18 -5.49
N THR A 459 -30.53 -68.76 -6.58
CA THR A 459 -31.99 -68.50 -6.78
C THR A 459 -32.57 -67.50 -5.74
N THR A 460 -33.32 -66.43 -6.08
CA THR A 460 -34.22 -66.26 -7.24
C THR A 460 -34.33 -64.82 -7.80
N THR A 461 -34.70 -64.75 -9.08
CA THR A 461 -35.07 -63.66 -10.01
C THR A 461 -35.90 -62.47 -9.46
N THR A 462 -35.73 -61.29 -10.09
CA THR A 462 -36.84 -60.42 -10.58
C THR A 462 -36.32 -59.58 -11.76
N THR A 463 -37.19 -59.29 -12.75
CA THR A 463 -36.81 -58.72 -14.07
C THR A 463 -37.38 -57.31 -14.28
N THR A 464 -36.69 -56.48 -15.06
CA THR A 464 -37.13 -55.19 -15.63
C THR A 464 -38.48 -55.34 -16.39
N THR A 465 -39.34 -54.33 -16.56
CA THR A 465 -39.22 -53.32 -17.64
C THR A 465 -40.32 -52.24 -17.59
N THR A 466 -39.90 -50.97 -17.74
CA THR A 466 -40.56 -49.76 -18.32
C THR A 466 -42.09 -49.66 -18.47
N THR A 467 -42.65 -48.53 -18.03
CA THR A 467 -43.61 -47.76 -18.86
C THR A 467 -43.58 -46.24 -18.54
N THR A 468 -43.96 -45.43 -19.52
CA THR A 468 -44.00 -43.95 -19.48
C THR A 468 -45.46 -43.48 -19.54
N VAL A 469 -45.82 -42.35 -18.90
CA VAL A 469 -46.77 -41.31 -19.38
C VAL A 469 -47.13 -40.34 -18.23
N LYS A 470 -47.56 -39.12 -18.59
CA LYS A 470 -48.05 -38.07 -17.68
C LYS A 470 -49.37 -37.50 -18.23
N PRO A 471 -50.43 -37.44 -17.41
CA PRO A 471 -51.20 -36.19 -17.31
C PRO A 471 -51.49 -35.80 -15.83
N LYS A 472 -52.34 -34.79 -15.63
CA LYS A 472 -52.49 -34.04 -14.36
C LYS A 472 -53.97 -33.80 -14.04
N THR A 473 -54.51 -34.43 -12.98
CA THR A 473 -55.55 -33.80 -12.13
C THR A 473 -55.75 -34.45 -10.75
N THR A 474 -55.93 -33.57 -9.77
CA THR A 474 -56.67 -33.62 -8.49
C THR A 474 -57.48 -34.88 -8.11
N THR A 475 -57.27 -35.43 -6.90
CA THR A 475 -58.22 -35.41 -5.75
C THR A 475 -57.76 -36.36 -4.62
N THR A 476 -57.84 -35.95 -3.35
CA THR A 476 -57.88 -36.86 -2.19
C THR A 476 -58.67 -36.20 -1.04
N THR A 477 -59.52 -36.97 -0.38
CA THR A 477 -60.58 -36.48 0.52
C THR A 477 -60.11 -36.33 1.97
N THR A 478 -60.76 -35.42 2.72
CA THR A 478 -60.52 -35.13 4.14
C THR A 478 -61.19 -36.14 5.08
N THR A 479 -60.53 -36.48 6.18
CA THR A 479 -61.18 -36.82 7.45
C THR A 479 -60.62 -35.94 8.55
N THR A 480 -61.48 -35.38 9.41
CA THR A 480 -61.14 -34.29 10.34
C THR A 480 -61.00 -34.72 11.80
N THR A 481 -60.09 -34.06 12.52
CA THR A 481 -60.23 -33.82 13.97
C THR A 481 -59.86 -32.37 14.28
N SER A 482 -60.59 -31.71 15.18
CA SER A 482 -60.61 -30.25 15.30
C SER A 482 -60.17 -29.72 16.66
N VAL A 483 -59.37 -28.66 16.68
CA VAL A 483 -59.21 -27.75 17.84
C VAL A 483 -59.27 -26.29 17.35
N LYS A 484 -59.94 -25.42 18.11
CA LYS A 484 -60.23 -24.02 17.76
C LYS A 484 -59.01 -23.07 17.95
N PRO A 485 -59.03 -21.85 17.38
CA PRO A 485 -57.88 -20.93 17.41
C PRO A 485 -57.69 -20.24 18.77
N LYS A 486 -56.47 -19.74 19.01
CA LYS A 486 -56.14 -18.96 20.21
C LYS A 486 -55.97 -17.46 19.87
N THR A 487 -56.84 -16.64 20.44
CA THR A 487 -56.83 -15.17 20.32
C THR A 487 -55.80 -14.53 21.26
N THR A 488 -55.48 -13.26 21.01
CA THR A 488 -54.70 -12.39 21.89
C THR A 488 -55.35 -12.24 23.27
N THR A 489 -54.58 -12.32 24.35
CA THR A 489 -55.00 -11.89 25.70
C THR A 489 -53.85 -11.19 26.41
N THR A 490 -54.14 -10.03 27.00
CA THR A 490 -53.21 -9.26 27.84
C THR A 490 -53.21 -9.81 29.26
N THR A 491 -52.04 -9.99 29.86
CA THR A 491 -51.93 -10.21 31.31
C THR A 491 -51.44 -8.94 32.00
N THR A 492 -52.36 -8.23 32.64
CA THR A 492 -52.04 -7.13 33.56
C THR A 492 -51.91 -7.70 34.97
N THR A 493 -50.74 -7.53 35.60
CA THR A 493 -50.61 -7.77 37.05
C THR A 493 -50.64 -6.43 37.77
N THR A 494 -51.78 -6.11 38.37
CA THR A 494 -51.93 -4.97 39.28
C THR A 494 -51.94 -5.47 40.72
N THR A 495 -51.05 -4.95 41.56
CA THR A 495 -51.12 -5.13 43.02
C THR A 495 -51.07 -3.77 43.70
N THR A 496 -51.96 -3.57 44.66
CA THR A 496 -52.36 -2.25 45.17
C THR A 496 -51.38 -1.69 46.21
N VAL A 497 -51.20 -0.36 46.25
CA VAL A 497 -50.42 0.33 47.29
C VAL A 497 -51.24 1.46 47.93
N LYS A 498 -51.52 1.33 49.24
CA LYS A 498 -52.08 2.38 50.12
C LYS A 498 -51.96 1.91 51.58
N PRO A 499 -51.88 2.79 52.61
CA PRO A 499 -51.53 4.22 52.61
C PRO A 499 -50.09 4.46 53.12
N LYS A 500 -49.73 5.74 53.31
CA LYS A 500 -48.52 6.20 54.00
C LYS A 500 -48.92 6.89 55.30
N THR A 501 -48.18 6.66 56.39
CA THR A 501 -48.32 7.40 57.65
C THR A 501 -47.22 8.44 57.85
N THR A 502 -47.60 9.47 58.61
CA THR A 502 -46.88 10.53 59.34
C THR A 502 -45.52 10.05 59.94
N THR A 503 -44.46 10.84 60.18
CA THR A 503 -44.43 12.19 60.79
C THR A 503 -43.12 12.99 60.52
N THR A 504 -43.25 14.32 60.55
CA THR A 504 -42.35 15.45 60.98
C THR A 504 -41.04 15.06 61.74
N VAL A 505 -39.91 15.82 61.78
CA VAL A 505 -39.70 17.23 62.22
C VAL A 505 -38.44 17.92 61.62
N LYS A 506 -38.44 19.26 61.71
CA LYS A 506 -37.52 20.35 61.30
C LYS A 506 -36.07 20.34 61.88
N GLN A 507 -35.20 21.19 61.26
CA GLN A 507 -34.06 21.96 61.85
C GLN A 507 -32.79 21.17 62.30
N LYS A 508 -31.57 21.75 62.46
CA LYS A 508 -31.08 23.16 62.35
C LYS A 508 -29.57 23.28 61.99
N THR A 509 -29.21 24.40 61.36
CA THR A 509 -27.92 25.17 61.32
C THR A 509 -26.56 24.63 61.85
N ASN A 510 -25.52 24.80 61.00
CA ASN A 510 -24.19 25.42 61.26
C ASN A 510 -23.23 24.76 62.32
N THR A 511 -21.92 25.07 62.47
CA THR A 511 -21.04 26.17 61.99
C THR A 511 -19.54 25.79 62.08
N THR A 512 -18.64 26.39 61.24
CA THR A 512 -17.16 26.63 61.49
C THR A 512 -16.20 25.41 61.73
N LYS A 513 -14.84 25.47 61.58
CA LYS A 513 -13.85 26.29 60.80
C LYS A 513 -12.41 25.73 60.98
N THR A 514 -11.48 26.09 60.07
CA THR A 514 -10.00 26.28 60.26
C THR A 514 -8.97 25.13 60.18
N THR A 515 -7.85 25.43 59.46
CA THR A 515 -6.43 24.97 59.56
C THR A 515 -6.05 23.48 59.37
N THR A 516 -5.15 23.08 58.44
CA THR A 516 -3.64 23.17 58.39
C THR A 516 -2.97 22.18 59.38
N THR A 517 -1.95 21.35 59.09
CA THR A 517 -0.76 21.50 58.20
C THR A 517 -0.25 20.17 57.58
N THR A 518 0.68 20.26 56.62
CA THR A 518 1.40 19.21 55.86
C THR A 518 2.37 18.34 56.68
N VAL A 519 2.66 17.09 56.25
CA VAL A 519 4.02 16.50 56.01
C VAL A 519 3.95 15.02 55.51
N LYS A 520 5.05 14.50 54.93
CA LYS A 520 5.30 13.18 54.29
C LYS A 520 6.41 12.41 55.09
N PRO A 521 6.96 11.25 54.67
CA PRO A 521 6.44 10.08 53.93
C PRO A 521 6.85 8.71 54.56
N LYS A 522 6.27 7.57 54.14
CA LYS A 522 7.00 6.35 53.66
C LYS A 522 6.10 5.15 53.26
N THR A 523 6.76 4.17 52.64
CA THR A 523 6.35 2.85 52.11
C THR A 523 5.72 1.89 53.15
N SER A 524 5.01 0.78 52.82
CA SER A 524 5.15 -0.11 51.66
C SER A 524 3.96 -1.08 51.36
N LYS A 525 3.94 -1.66 50.15
CA LYS A 525 3.50 -3.03 49.75
C LYS A 525 2.07 -3.59 50.07
N THR A 526 1.23 -3.71 49.02
CA THR A 526 0.69 -4.99 48.42
C THR A 526 -0.81 -5.02 48.03
N LYS A 527 -1.10 -5.42 46.76
CA LYS A 527 -2.34 -5.97 46.13
C LYS A 527 -3.73 -5.31 46.34
N LYS A 528 -4.35 -4.96 45.19
CA LYS A 528 -5.69 -5.39 44.67
C LYS A 528 -6.91 -5.28 45.63
N THR A 529 -8.00 -4.58 45.30
CA THR A 529 -8.85 -4.77 44.09
C THR A 529 -9.89 -3.63 43.94
N THR A 530 -10.33 -3.35 42.70
CA THR A 530 -11.56 -2.64 42.23
C THR A 530 -12.26 -1.60 43.11
N THR A 531 -12.56 -0.43 42.50
CA THR A 531 -13.73 0.39 42.89
C THR A 531 -14.42 0.96 41.66
N THR A 532 -15.75 0.85 41.63
CA THR A 532 -16.65 1.51 40.67
C THR A 532 -17.67 2.31 41.48
N THR A 533 -17.81 3.62 41.25
CA THR A 533 -18.84 4.42 41.93
C THR A 533 -19.40 5.52 41.02
N SER A 534 -20.67 5.88 41.27
CA SER A 534 -21.50 6.71 40.39
C SER A 534 -21.77 8.12 40.90
N VAL A 535 -21.83 9.04 39.94
CA VAL A 535 -22.61 10.29 39.86
C VAL A 535 -23.82 10.43 40.82
N LYS A 536 -23.92 11.55 41.57
CA LYS A 536 -24.94 12.67 41.57
C LYS A 536 -24.86 13.49 42.88
N PRO A 537 -25.55 14.64 43.08
CA PRO A 537 -26.17 15.66 42.17
C PRO A 537 -25.42 17.03 42.24
N LYS A 538 -25.65 18.11 41.45
CA LYS A 538 -26.84 18.89 41.02
C LYS A 538 -27.54 19.63 42.19
N THR A 539 -28.10 20.85 42.13
CA THR A 539 -28.46 21.87 41.08
C THR A 539 -28.48 23.29 41.77
N THR A 540 -28.80 24.51 41.29
CA THR A 540 -29.44 25.15 40.11
C THR A 540 -29.09 26.66 40.04
N THR A 541 -29.09 27.31 38.85
CA THR A 541 -29.63 28.69 38.58
C THR A 541 -29.72 28.88 37.05
N THR A 542 -30.86 28.59 36.40
CA THR A 542 -32.06 29.43 36.14
C THR A 542 -32.02 30.08 34.75
N VAL A 543 -33.11 29.95 34.00
CA VAL A 543 -33.27 30.37 32.59
C VAL A 543 -34.12 31.63 32.50
N LYS A 544 -33.84 32.51 31.53
CA LYS A 544 -34.86 33.35 30.90
C LYS A 544 -34.90 33.09 29.40
N GLN A 545 -36.11 33.01 28.87
CA GLN A 545 -36.43 32.62 27.50
C GLN A 545 -36.90 33.85 26.71
N LYS A 546 -36.54 33.95 25.43
CA LYS A 546 -37.25 34.81 24.47
C LYS A 546 -37.26 34.18 23.08
N THR A 547 -38.40 34.29 22.42
CA THR A 547 -38.73 33.71 21.11
C THR A 547 -38.19 34.56 19.96
N ASN A 548 -37.99 33.96 18.78
CA ASN A 548 -38.39 34.60 17.51
C ASN A 548 -38.43 33.62 16.32
N THR A 549 -39.66 33.30 15.90
CA THR A 549 -40.19 33.44 14.54
C THR A 549 -39.31 33.02 13.35
N THR A 550 -39.66 31.89 12.72
CA THR A 550 -39.23 31.51 11.37
C THR A 550 -39.78 32.46 10.30
N LYS A 551 -38.96 32.89 9.34
CA LYS A 551 -39.40 33.52 8.09
C LYS A 551 -38.84 32.75 6.89
N THR A 552 -39.74 32.17 6.10
CA THR A 552 -39.41 31.54 4.81
C THR A 552 -39.37 32.60 3.72
N THR A 553 -38.26 32.71 2.99
CA THR A 553 -38.14 33.59 1.82
C THR A 553 -37.79 32.77 0.59
N THR A 554 -38.73 32.64 -0.34
CA THR A 554 -38.56 31.85 -1.58
C THR A 554 -37.98 32.73 -2.68
N THR A 555 -36.70 32.57 -3.00
CA THR A 555 -36.04 33.30 -4.09
C THR A 555 -35.84 32.40 -5.31
N MET A 556 -36.62 32.60 -6.36
CA MET A 556 -36.43 31.92 -7.64
C MET A 556 -35.17 32.45 -8.35
N VAL A 557 -34.30 31.55 -8.82
CA VAL A 557 -33.13 31.89 -9.65
C VAL A 557 -33.19 31.07 -10.95
N LYS A 558 -33.14 31.77 -12.09
CA LYS A 558 -33.18 31.14 -13.43
C LYS A 558 -31.98 30.22 -13.67
N PRO A 559 -32.15 29.10 -14.40
CA PRO A 559 -31.00 28.33 -14.88
C PRO A 559 -30.16 29.18 -15.83
N LYS A 560 -28.86 29.27 -15.56
CA LYS A 560 -27.89 29.98 -16.43
C LYS A 560 -27.03 28.95 -17.16
N THR A 561 -27.29 28.79 -18.45
CA THR A 561 -26.57 27.85 -19.33
C THR A 561 -25.07 28.20 -19.37
N SER A 562 -24.21 27.21 -19.10
CA SER A 562 -22.76 27.37 -19.18
C SER A 562 -22.21 26.44 -20.26
N THR A 563 -21.83 27.00 -21.40
CA THR A 563 -21.24 26.26 -22.52
C THR A 563 -19.74 26.05 -22.29
N THR A 564 -19.36 24.88 -21.76
CA THR A 564 -17.97 24.50 -21.54
C THR A 564 -17.24 24.32 -22.89
N LYS A 565 -16.53 25.34 -23.35
CA LYS A 565 -15.71 25.28 -24.56
C LYS A 565 -14.51 24.37 -24.30
N LYS A 566 -14.44 23.21 -24.97
CA LYS A 566 -13.40 22.21 -24.78
C LYS A 566 -12.11 22.62 -25.49
N THR A 567 -11.27 23.41 -24.82
CA THR A 567 -9.91 23.71 -25.30
C THR A 567 -9.01 22.51 -25.05
N THR A 568 -8.55 21.86 -26.11
CA THR A 568 -7.47 20.86 -26.03
C THR A 568 -6.14 21.61 -26.07
N THR A 569 -5.47 21.76 -24.94
CA THR A 569 -4.09 22.29 -24.89
C THR A 569 -3.12 21.13 -25.08
N THR A 570 -2.51 21.03 -26.25
CA THR A 570 -1.33 20.20 -26.45
C THR A 570 -0.12 21.00 -25.96
N THR A 571 0.49 20.57 -24.86
CA THR A 571 1.76 21.15 -24.39
C THR A 571 2.90 20.49 -25.13
N THR A 572 3.42 21.14 -26.16
CA THR A 572 4.72 20.78 -26.76
C THR A 572 5.82 21.37 -25.88
N THR A 573 6.68 20.54 -25.31
CA THR A 573 7.93 21.01 -24.69
C THR A 573 8.88 21.44 -25.81
N THR A 574 9.50 22.61 -25.67
CA THR A 574 10.51 23.10 -26.62
C THR A 574 11.75 23.45 -25.80
N SER A 575 12.90 22.84 -26.11
CA SER A 575 14.17 23.20 -25.50
C SER A 575 14.51 24.67 -25.78
N GLU A 576 15.12 25.34 -24.81
CA GLU A 576 15.69 26.68 -25.01
C GLU A 576 17.21 26.52 -25.10
N ILE A 577 17.77 26.82 -26.28
CA ILE A 577 19.22 26.77 -26.53
C ILE A 577 19.83 28.04 -25.93
N LEU A 578 20.85 27.87 -25.08
CA LEU A 578 21.58 28.96 -24.47
C LEU A 578 22.74 29.39 -25.38
N PRO A 579 22.97 30.70 -25.56
CA PRO A 579 24.06 31.18 -26.41
C PRO A 579 25.43 30.90 -25.76
N THR A 580 26.35 30.34 -26.54
CA THR A 580 27.76 30.22 -26.15
C THR A 580 28.38 31.62 -26.00
N PRO A 581 29.09 31.93 -24.90
CA PRO A 581 29.82 33.19 -24.76
C PRO A 581 30.94 33.37 -25.79
N ASP A 582 31.22 34.62 -26.18
CA ASP A 582 32.26 34.96 -27.16
C ASP A 582 33.69 34.55 -26.76
N GLN A 583 33.91 34.25 -25.48
CA GLN A 583 35.18 33.80 -24.91
C GLN A 583 34.94 32.65 -23.91
N CYS A 584 35.51 31.48 -24.19
CA CYS A 584 35.37 30.29 -23.35
C CYS A 584 36.57 30.11 -22.42
N THR A 585 36.36 30.17 -21.11
CA THR A 585 37.41 29.95 -20.10
C THR A 585 37.72 28.47 -19.86
N SER A 586 36.78 27.57 -20.18
CA SER A 586 36.94 26.12 -20.21
C SER A 586 35.87 25.49 -21.12
N ILE A 587 36.09 24.24 -21.55
CA ILE A 587 35.17 23.47 -22.39
C ILE A 587 34.53 22.34 -21.56
N THR A 588 33.21 22.29 -21.58
CA THR A 588 32.35 21.27 -20.96
C THR A 588 32.11 20.14 -21.95
N LYS A 589 32.29 18.89 -21.52
CA LYS A 589 32.10 17.72 -22.39
C LYS A 589 30.62 17.49 -22.78
N GLY A 590 30.39 16.70 -23.81
CA GLY A 590 29.06 16.27 -24.23
C GLY A 590 28.32 15.55 -23.10
N TYR A 591 27.05 15.90 -22.90
CA TYR A 591 26.19 15.44 -21.80
C TYR A 591 26.60 15.88 -20.38
N TYR A 592 27.64 16.71 -20.20
CA TYR A 592 28.00 17.26 -18.89
C TYR A 592 27.15 18.51 -18.53
N PRO A 593 27.09 18.89 -17.24
CA PRO A 593 26.41 20.11 -16.80
C PRO A 593 27.07 21.35 -17.40
N CYS A 594 26.30 22.20 -18.06
CA CYS A 594 26.76 23.48 -18.66
C CYS A 594 26.13 24.72 -17.99
N GLY A 595 25.44 24.51 -16.86
CA GLY A 595 24.87 25.57 -16.02
C GLY A 595 23.66 25.13 -15.19
N GLY A 596 22.92 26.11 -14.69
CA GLY A 596 21.74 25.93 -13.83
C GLY A 596 22.05 26.11 -12.34
N LEU A 597 21.03 26.27 -11.50
CA LEU A 597 21.21 26.61 -10.07
C LEU A 597 22.05 25.62 -9.25
N ASN A 598 22.20 24.36 -9.69
CA ASN A 598 23.09 23.38 -9.03
C ASN A 598 24.54 23.44 -9.52
N TYR A 599 24.81 24.11 -10.65
CA TYR A 599 26.10 24.17 -11.33
C TYR A 599 26.40 25.62 -11.78
N PRO A 600 26.46 26.60 -10.85
CA PRO A 600 26.61 28.02 -11.20
C PRO A 600 27.96 28.34 -11.85
N ASP A 601 28.99 27.54 -11.56
CA ASP A 601 30.36 27.73 -12.03
C ASP A 601 30.70 26.85 -13.27
N ALA A 602 29.72 26.13 -13.83
CA ALA A 602 29.93 25.29 -15.00
C ALA A 602 30.00 26.13 -16.29
N SER A 603 30.91 25.76 -17.20
CA SER A 603 31.05 26.48 -18.47
C SER A 603 29.89 26.17 -19.41
N PRO A 604 29.21 27.19 -19.98
CA PRO A 604 28.22 26.99 -21.04
C PRO A 604 28.85 26.63 -22.40
N CYS A 605 30.18 26.71 -22.54
CA CYS A 605 30.87 26.30 -23.76
C CYS A 605 31.02 24.78 -23.80
N CYS A 606 30.25 24.13 -24.69
CA CYS A 606 30.31 22.69 -24.90
C CYS A 606 31.42 22.29 -25.90
N GLU A 607 31.81 21.02 -25.88
CA GLU A 607 32.73 20.44 -26.88
C GLU A 607 32.10 20.36 -28.28
N GLU A 608 32.93 20.15 -29.30
CA GLU A 608 32.50 20.24 -30.71
C GLU A 608 31.37 19.25 -31.03
N GLY A 609 30.35 19.73 -31.75
CA GLY A 609 29.10 18.99 -31.99
C GLY A 609 28.08 19.04 -30.85
N PHE A 610 28.38 19.70 -29.72
CA PHE A 610 27.46 19.89 -28.59
C PHE A 610 27.16 21.38 -28.30
N ARG A 611 25.97 21.66 -27.76
CA ARG A 611 25.50 23.00 -27.35
C ARG A 611 24.79 22.96 -26.00
N CYS A 612 24.82 24.05 -25.25
CA CYS A 612 24.18 24.12 -23.94
C CYS A 612 22.66 24.30 -24.07
N GLU A 613 21.88 23.28 -23.69
CA GLU A 613 20.41 23.33 -23.68
C GLU A 613 19.86 23.36 -22.25
N TYR A 614 18.93 24.28 -22.01
CA TYR A 614 18.14 24.35 -20.79
C TYR A 614 17.28 23.09 -20.64
N GLN A 615 17.46 22.36 -19.53
CA GLN A 615 16.59 21.24 -19.16
C GLN A 615 15.58 21.67 -18.08
N ASN A 616 16.05 22.38 -17.05
CA ASN A 616 15.24 23.04 -16.02
C ASN A 616 16.07 24.09 -15.25
N ASP A 617 15.43 24.93 -14.42
CA ASP A 617 16.08 25.99 -13.61
C ASP A 617 17.35 25.52 -12.85
N PHE A 618 17.42 24.26 -12.44
CA PHE A 618 18.53 23.71 -11.65
C PHE A 618 19.67 23.12 -12.49
N TYR A 619 19.44 22.84 -13.77
CA TYR A 619 20.34 22.05 -14.60
C TYR A 619 20.20 22.34 -16.10
N TYR A 620 21.30 22.76 -16.72
CA TYR A 620 21.48 22.87 -18.17
C TYR A 620 22.54 21.85 -18.61
N MET A 621 22.42 21.28 -19.81
CA MET A 621 23.27 20.17 -20.27
C MET A 621 23.79 20.39 -21.68
N CYS A 622 25.05 20.00 -21.93
CA CYS A 622 25.58 19.92 -23.29
C CYS A 622 24.87 18.81 -24.09
N THR A 623 24.10 19.18 -25.10
CA THR A 623 23.33 18.28 -25.97
C THR A 623 23.93 18.23 -27.38
N PRO A 624 23.93 17.07 -28.07
CA PRO A 624 24.39 17.01 -29.46
C PRO A 624 23.52 17.87 -30.38
N TYR A 625 24.10 18.43 -31.43
CA TYR A 625 23.35 19.08 -32.50
C TYR A 625 23.86 18.72 -33.89
N ASP A 626 22.92 18.50 -34.82
CA ASP A 626 23.23 18.49 -36.25
C ASP A 626 23.62 19.90 -36.71
N THR A 627 24.82 20.02 -37.27
CA THR A 627 25.30 21.23 -37.94
C THR A 627 24.53 21.55 -39.23
N ASN A 628 23.72 20.60 -39.73
CA ASN A 628 22.94 20.71 -40.96
C ASN A 628 21.55 21.37 -40.79
N ASN A 629 21.23 21.96 -39.63
CA ASN A 629 19.85 22.39 -39.33
C ASN A 629 19.76 23.75 -38.61
N GLU A 630 20.27 24.80 -39.25
CA GLU A 630 20.14 26.19 -38.79
C GLU A 630 18.68 26.69 -38.89
N THR A 631 17.98 26.82 -37.76
CA THR A 631 16.83 27.73 -37.61
C THR A 631 16.67 28.22 -36.17
N VAL A 632 17.58 29.10 -35.72
CA VAL A 632 17.48 29.72 -34.38
C VAL A 632 16.58 30.97 -34.44
N ILE A 633 15.34 30.86 -33.95
CA ILE A 633 14.46 32.02 -33.73
C ILE A 633 14.69 32.57 -32.32
N ILE A 634 15.63 33.52 -32.20
CA ILE A 634 15.87 34.24 -30.94
C ILE A 634 14.63 35.06 -30.57
N LYS A 635 14.01 34.75 -29.43
CA LYS A 635 12.93 35.57 -28.83
C LYS A 635 13.42 36.24 -27.55
N THR A 636 14.23 37.28 -27.72
CA THR A 636 14.64 38.18 -26.64
C THR A 636 13.42 38.69 -25.87
N LYS A 637 13.34 38.34 -24.58
CA LYS A 637 12.16 38.60 -23.75
C LYS A 637 12.37 39.87 -22.91
N THR A 638 12.05 41.01 -23.50
CA THR A 638 12.19 42.33 -22.85
C THR A 638 11.51 42.37 -21.48
N VAL A 639 12.28 42.76 -20.44
CA VAL A 639 11.79 42.89 -19.06
C VAL A 639 11.06 44.22 -18.89
N THR A 640 9.76 44.25 -19.19
CA THR A 640 8.93 45.45 -19.00
C THR A 640 8.32 45.50 -17.60
N VAL A 641 8.94 46.26 -16.70
CA VAL A 641 8.34 46.65 -15.41
C VAL A 641 7.17 47.60 -15.66
N THR A 642 5.98 47.32 -15.10
CA THR A 642 4.83 48.25 -15.22
C THR A 642 4.10 48.44 -13.89
N LYS A 643 3.95 49.70 -13.47
CA LYS A 643 3.14 50.12 -12.30
C LYS A 643 1.64 50.12 -12.67
N LYS A 644 0.76 50.03 -11.66
CA LYS A 644 -0.70 50.26 -11.83
C LYS A 644 -0.99 51.70 -12.29
N SER A 645 -1.94 51.88 -13.22
CA SER A 645 -2.85 53.03 -13.19
C SER A 645 -4.19 52.78 -13.92
N LYS A 646 -5.07 53.77 -13.85
CA LYS A 646 -6.54 53.76 -14.05
C LYS A 646 -7.04 53.36 -15.46
N THR A 647 -8.08 52.53 -15.44
CA THR A 647 -9.42 52.74 -16.03
C THR A 647 -9.61 53.76 -17.17
N THR A 648 -10.21 53.32 -18.28
CA THR A 648 -11.36 54.02 -18.89
C THR A 648 -12.26 53.04 -19.65
N THR A 649 -13.47 53.45 -20.04
CA THR A 649 -14.52 52.56 -20.54
C THR A 649 -15.15 53.09 -21.83
N THR A 650 -15.32 52.23 -22.83
CA THR A 650 -16.24 52.46 -23.96
C THR A 650 -16.89 51.14 -24.39
N LYS A 651 -18.10 51.23 -24.94
CA LYS A 651 -18.98 50.09 -25.26
C LYS A 651 -19.25 50.02 -26.77
N PRO A 652 -19.24 48.84 -27.42
CA PRO A 652 -19.43 48.75 -28.87
C PRO A 652 -20.82 49.19 -29.35
N LYS A 653 -20.87 49.82 -30.53
CA LYS A 653 -22.10 50.07 -31.29
C LYS A 653 -22.36 48.92 -32.26
N THR A 654 -23.61 48.50 -32.37
CA THR A 654 -24.05 47.35 -33.19
C THR A 654 -24.37 47.73 -34.63
N THR A 655 -24.06 46.84 -35.58
CA THR A 655 -24.81 46.68 -36.83
C THR A 655 -25.15 45.20 -37.04
N LYS A 656 -26.31 44.94 -37.65
CA LYS A 656 -26.74 43.60 -38.10
C LYS A 656 -26.71 43.57 -39.62
N ALA A 657 -26.43 42.41 -40.20
CA ALA A 657 -26.88 42.05 -41.53
C ALA A 657 -27.47 40.63 -41.48
N ASN A 658 -28.60 40.41 -42.13
CA ASN A 658 -29.24 39.09 -42.26
C ASN A 658 -28.97 38.54 -43.66
N THR A 659 -28.70 37.24 -43.77
CA THR A 659 -28.92 36.46 -45.00
C THR A 659 -29.45 35.08 -44.64
N THR A 660 -30.09 34.41 -45.60
CA THR A 660 -31.32 33.64 -45.30
C THR A 660 -31.35 32.28 -45.99
N LYS A 661 -31.71 31.22 -45.23
CA LYS A 661 -31.90 29.82 -45.67
C LYS A 661 -30.56 29.16 -46.14
N THR A 662 -30.41 27.84 -46.26
CA THR A 662 -31.39 26.74 -46.36
C THR A 662 -31.07 25.58 -45.40
N LYS A 663 -32.07 24.72 -45.12
CA LYS A 663 -32.02 23.61 -44.16
C LYS A 663 -32.11 22.28 -44.91
N THR A 664 -31.03 21.48 -44.89
CA THR A 664 -31.01 20.11 -45.42
C THR A 664 -30.45 19.17 -44.36
N THR A 665 -31.07 18.00 -44.17
CA THR A 665 -30.73 17.04 -43.11
C THR A 665 -30.41 15.68 -43.72
N THR A 666 -29.15 15.25 -43.62
CA THR A 666 -28.73 13.91 -44.04
C THR A 666 -27.79 13.31 -42.99
N THR A 667 -28.23 12.26 -42.31
CA THR A 667 -27.44 11.51 -41.33
C THR A 667 -26.76 10.32 -41.99
N ILE A 668 -25.42 10.23 -41.88
CA ILE A 668 -24.65 9.04 -42.27
C ILE A 668 -23.75 8.65 -41.09
N PRO A 669 -23.82 7.40 -40.56
CA PRO A 669 -22.96 6.94 -39.48
C PRO A 669 -21.55 6.60 -40.00
N LYS A 670 -20.50 7.13 -39.35
CA LYS A 670 -19.10 6.80 -39.71
C LYS A 670 -18.56 5.65 -38.84
N PRO A 671 -17.78 4.67 -39.38
CA PRO A 671 -17.43 3.46 -38.65
C PRO A 671 -16.49 3.65 -37.44
N LYS A 672 -16.55 2.71 -36.48
CA LYS A 672 -15.55 2.57 -35.42
C LYS A 672 -14.27 1.91 -35.96
N THR A 673 -13.20 2.68 -36.13
CA THR A 673 -11.85 2.15 -36.35
C THR A 673 -11.11 1.97 -35.02
N THR A 674 -11.14 0.76 -34.48
CA THR A 674 -10.35 0.40 -33.28
C THR A 674 -8.88 0.16 -33.67
N LYS A 675 -8.01 1.15 -33.46
CA LYS A 675 -6.55 0.92 -33.55
C LYS A 675 -6.04 0.23 -32.29
N THR A 676 -5.74 -1.07 -32.39
CA THR A 676 -5.06 -1.83 -31.33
C THR A 676 -3.55 -1.66 -31.49
N THR A 677 -2.96 -0.69 -30.79
CA THR A 677 -1.49 -0.47 -30.83
C THR A 677 -0.78 -1.49 -29.97
N ALA A 678 -0.30 -2.58 -30.57
CA ALA A 678 0.59 -3.53 -29.91
C ALA A 678 2.01 -2.95 -29.82
N SER A 679 2.37 -2.40 -28.66
CA SER A 679 3.73 -1.88 -28.42
C SER A 679 4.72 -3.02 -28.24
N LYS A 680 5.48 -3.36 -29.29
CA LYS A 680 6.76 -4.05 -29.11
C LYS A 680 7.73 -3.05 -28.49
N THR A 681 8.20 -3.31 -27.28
CA THR A 681 9.30 -2.56 -26.67
C THR A 681 10.60 -3.03 -27.32
N THR A 682 11.16 -2.21 -28.20
CA THR A 682 12.53 -2.41 -28.70
C THR A 682 13.49 -1.79 -27.68
N SER A 683 14.37 -2.59 -27.06
CA SER A 683 15.46 -2.04 -26.24
C SER A 683 16.35 -1.14 -27.10
N ILE A 684 16.72 0.03 -26.58
CA ILE A 684 17.72 0.89 -27.21
C ILE A 684 19.08 0.45 -26.65
N ILE A 685 19.93 -0.11 -27.50
CA ILE A 685 21.28 -0.54 -27.15
C ILE A 685 22.20 0.68 -27.22
N ILE A 686 22.99 0.90 -26.17
CA ILE A 686 24.03 1.92 -26.11
C ILE A 686 25.29 1.35 -26.78
N PRO A 687 25.86 2.01 -27.82
CA PRO A 687 27.03 1.47 -28.52
C PRO A 687 28.26 1.34 -27.61
N THR A 688 28.85 0.14 -27.58
CA THR A 688 30.12 -0.11 -26.90
C THR A 688 31.26 0.67 -27.59
N PRO A 689 32.08 1.44 -26.85
CA PRO A 689 33.28 2.07 -27.39
C PRO A 689 34.26 1.07 -28.03
N LYS A 690 35.00 1.52 -29.06
CA LYS A 690 36.01 0.69 -29.75
C LYS A 690 37.19 0.28 -28.86
N ILE A 691 37.40 0.98 -27.74
CA ILE A 691 38.45 0.71 -26.75
C ILE A 691 37.81 0.88 -25.37
N CYS A 692 37.87 -0.17 -24.55
CA CYS A 692 37.33 -0.19 -23.20
C CYS A 692 38.45 0.01 -22.17
N THR A 693 38.40 1.11 -21.41
CA THR A 693 39.36 1.42 -20.33
C THR A 693 39.00 0.74 -19.00
N SER A 694 37.74 0.35 -18.84
CA SER A 694 37.20 -0.43 -17.73
C SER A 694 35.94 -1.16 -18.19
N TYR A 695 35.51 -2.17 -17.43
CA TYR A 695 34.30 -2.94 -17.69
C TYR A 695 33.34 -2.87 -16.50
N THR A 696 32.04 -2.91 -16.82
CA THR A 696 30.92 -2.96 -15.88
C THR A 696 30.39 -4.38 -15.76
N ASP A 697 30.29 -4.90 -14.54
CA ASP A 697 29.67 -6.19 -14.19
C ASP A 697 28.24 -6.35 -14.76
N GLY A 698 27.82 -7.60 -14.97
CA GLY A 698 26.47 -7.94 -15.43
C GLY A 698 25.37 -7.38 -14.53
N TYR A 699 24.36 -6.75 -15.14
CA TYR A 699 23.25 -6.07 -14.47
C TYR A 699 23.59 -4.80 -13.67
N TYR A 700 24.84 -4.31 -13.70
CA TYR A 700 25.23 -3.01 -13.12
C TYR A 700 25.01 -1.83 -14.09
N PRO A 701 25.05 -0.57 -13.61
CA PRO A 701 24.90 0.61 -14.46
C PRO A 701 26.04 0.77 -15.45
N CYS A 702 25.72 1.07 -16.70
CA CYS A 702 26.67 1.32 -17.79
C CYS A 702 26.51 2.72 -18.41
N GLY A 703 25.79 3.62 -17.72
CA GLY A 703 25.56 4.99 -18.13
C GLY A 703 24.21 5.54 -17.63
N GLY A 704 23.77 6.64 -18.25
CA GLY A 704 22.62 7.44 -17.83
C GLY A 704 23.03 8.55 -16.85
N LEU A 705 22.17 9.55 -16.64
CA LEU A 705 22.50 10.76 -15.85
C LEU A 705 22.91 10.48 -14.40
N ASN A 706 22.53 9.34 -13.82
CA ASN A 706 22.96 8.93 -12.48
C ASN A 706 24.36 8.27 -12.47
N TYR A 707 24.93 7.92 -13.63
CA TYR A 707 26.14 7.14 -13.77
C TYR A 707 27.04 7.63 -14.93
N PRO A 708 27.42 8.92 -14.97
CA PRO A 708 28.22 9.47 -16.05
C PRO A 708 29.62 8.84 -16.16
N ASP A 709 30.17 8.37 -15.04
CA ASP A 709 31.49 7.74 -14.96
C ASP A 709 31.46 6.21 -15.11
N ALA A 710 30.28 5.61 -15.32
CA ALA A 710 30.16 4.16 -15.49
C ALA A 710 30.54 3.74 -16.91
N SER A 711 31.23 2.60 -17.05
CA SER A 711 31.65 2.14 -18.38
C SER A 711 30.45 1.63 -19.17
N PRO A 712 30.23 2.10 -20.42
CA PRO A 712 29.32 1.47 -21.37
C PRO A 712 29.84 0.12 -21.87
N CYS A 713 31.10 -0.23 -21.60
CA CYS A 713 31.61 -1.58 -21.82
C CYS A 713 31.16 -2.51 -20.70
N CYS A 714 30.33 -3.48 -21.03
CA CYS A 714 29.89 -4.53 -20.12
C CYS A 714 30.82 -5.76 -20.17
N GLU A 715 30.80 -6.58 -19.12
CA GLU A 715 31.50 -7.87 -19.12
C GLU A 715 31.01 -8.83 -20.23
N GLU A 716 31.79 -9.88 -20.52
CA GLU A 716 31.52 -10.79 -21.63
C GLU A 716 30.12 -11.43 -21.53
N GLY A 717 29.37 -11.39 -22.64
CA GLY A 717 27.99 -11.85 -22.70
C GLY A 717 26.93 -10.80 -22.33
N PHE A 718 27.34 -9.56 -21.99
CA PHE A 718 26.43 -8.45 -21.72
C PHE A 718 26.62 -7.27 -22.69
N GLN A 719 25.56 -6.49 -22.90
CA GLN A 719 25.55 -5.25 -23.67
C GLN A 719 24.91 -4.12 -22.84
N CYS A 720 25.30 -2.87 -23.09
CA CYS A 720 24.71 -1.74 -22.38
C CYS A 720 23.33 -1.39 -22.97
N GLU A 721 22.25 -1.49 -22.19
CA GLU A 721 20.89 -1.14 -22.61
C GLU A 721 20.37 0.09 -21.87
N TYR A 722 19.76 1.01 -22.63
CA TYR A 722 19.00 2.14 -22.10
C TYR A 722 17.76 1.63 -21.35
N VAL A 723 17.64 1.96 -20.06
CA VAL A 723 16.41 1.69 -19.27
C VAL A 723 15.58 2.96 -19.14
N ASN A 724 16.23 4.07 -18.79
CA ASN A 724 15.69 5.44 -18.85
C ASN A 724 16.84 6.46 -18.94
N GLU A 725 16.52 7.75 -19.11
CA GLU A 725 17.51 8.84 -19.22
C GLU A 725 18.50 8.91 -18.04
N PHE A 726 18.06 8.51 -16.84
CA PHE A 726 18.90 8.47 -15.65
C PHE A 726 19.72 7.19 -15.51
N TYR A 727 19.37 6.10 -16.21
CA TYR A 727 19.93 4.77 -15.96
C TYR A 727 20.01 3.90 -17.22
N TYR A 728 21.23 3.55 -17.62
CA TYR A 728 21.52 2.47 -18.57
C TYR A 728 22.14 1.31 -17.80
N ARG A 729 21.90 0.06 -18.22
CA ARG A 729 22.33 -1.15 -17.50
C ARG A 729 22.91 -2.20 -18.43
N CYS A 730 23.97 -2.88 -18.00
CA CYS A 730 24.45 -4.09 -18.66
C CYS A 730 23.37 -5.19 -18.62
N ALA A 731 22.79 -5.51 -19.77
CA ALA A 731 21.80 -6.57 -19.95
C ALA A 731 22.45 -7.76 -20.67
N LEU A 732 22.07 -8.98 -20.29
CA LEU A 732 22.57 -10.20 -20.92
C LEU A 732 22.16 -10.21 -22.41
N ILE A 733 23.10 -10.51 -23.30
CA ILE A 733 22.83 -10.60 -24.74
C ILE A 733 21.97 -11.85 -25.00
N ILE A 734 20.70 -11.63 -25.35
CA ILE A 734 19.77 -12.70 -25.72
C ILE A 734 19.76 -12.82 -27.25
N ASN A 735 20.53 -13.78 -27.75
CA ASN A 735 20.46 -14.28 -29.14
C ASN A 735 19.18 -15.10 -29.38
#